data_AF-A0A8J7IZX3-F1
#
_entry.id   AF-A0A8J7IZX3-F1
#
_cell.length_a   1.000
_cell.length_b   1.000
_cell.length_c   1.000
_cell.angle_alpha   90.00
_cell.angle_beta   90.00
_cell.angle_gamma   90.00
#
_symmetry.space_group_name_H-M   'P 1'
#
loop_
_entity.id
_entity.type
_entity.pdbx_description
1 polymer ?
#
loop_
_entity_poly.entity_id
_entity_poly.type
_entity_poly.pdbx_seq_one_letter_code
_entity_poly.pdbx_strand_id
1 'polypeptide(L)'
;MLRKILVIMLGCLLPVQANADSWFFQTQVRSGGGSMTSANKSGQRVGDGAIYRSYTSSGQFAVSVVPDGGYKIRNIVVNSTPLLSPAEEGTVSSWPTIYLTGGTDQTVTASFIASALKICPIDQSGNCASSVVGYHVTPSSVGGVTVGYKLSSPITFTYTPTSGYQITGIPGLPNDPTITHTNLAPGAGKAVKVTFPAGYVFSQDIDLQATAVNNTPFINQVMPQNAIVGAPVSLNVSTTNMTGVSYSWTYVSGPANTVSYQTVNGKIQTVVTPGPALTLSGATSAAPSFVAPSVPGQYKFTVQVKSDNNPAMVSLATVNVVASGISAAKNQCQFCHTANGIGGTQLFSNWSASAHKASSVTCAGCHAGAGTGGHPGSVTPASVSATTFTYNASGANFCVNCHSATIPAGYATSAHKANGVACASCHVSGPHNPAVAASVCGGCHYDNGGSVPNHLLDIGTTACTTCHNPHNLSAAGTAMPSVHYNNMTGAKYPASYVTSRASCADCHRSGTTNQTVRHQWYSSAHAAVTDAPFTEYDFKTRSGCVQCHTTTGFVAYSTGKVTAAWGDASDKTKEVITCRACHSDISNGTARVVQPVSPYSDLAWTNREAGASNLCFDCHSGRNTGNGIQAKVGSADFTNLAYLAPHYLSAGGTLNGKTGYSFGQTYSFYSTNSHRTIGMANFNNTGNDGQCVACHMPVENGVKNHYYQAVAKDANGTVTSVPTSAVCGNCHGATLTTGFLNGSKTGYANTLNILKLVLGQKGYAYTDNYPYFANTNWGSGQAGANNMGAAFNYKLLLAEPGAYAHNGAYARKLLVDSIDAVYHNGSVTGQINDAVTDLFNQGLIDQATVDSVTDYAKGGASCTSCHANTSGSHTTHIVTKSIGCVTCHSATAASNTALIPGTQKHANGVKDVVFAYEPIGSYASVTKTCSNVSCHSDGMGHYGDVVWGAKLTCKSCHPNLTGAHQAHIGSLLDSVGFYGYTSNNSTAAAYQFGCANCHPTDPASHQNGKVDVTLVADPAAGSLRAKNSPTAIISGVGQSGSGIAGTSGVSVTCSAAYCHSNGRVGGPLAYATSPDWYNAAAYTGDRCAMCHGNAPATGAHAAHAVGIHYNQITDASGNLILGHGDETQSTTINCDLCHSVTVTNFNNDNNATCGSCHVAGNPATGPKGTPTVDKTHHLNGTLEVAFKGINMVSKAQVRPLSFGQYSSIWTRTTYKAGAGSYDFSKQPLSSASFDATGKNCSNVACHNGKSPNWNAKLTCVDCHSTL
;
A
#
# COMPACT_ATOMS: atom_id res chain seq x y z
N MET A 1 29.50 56.83 74.84
CA MET A 1 30.26 57.43 75.95
C MET A 1 30.26 58.93 75.79
N LEU A 2 30.11 59.69 76.89
CA LEU A 2 30.06 61.18 76.98
C LEU A 2 28.92 61.91 76.22
N ARG A 3 28.42 63.10 76.64
CA ARG A 3 28.07 63.64 77.98
C ARG A 3 27.36 65.01 77.83
N LYS A 4 26.19 65.23 78.49
CA LYS A 4 25.52 66.56 78.76
C LYS A 4 25.00 67.29 77.48
N ILE A 5 24.08 68.28 77.44
CA ILE A 5 23.51 69.38 78.28
C ILE A 5 22.01 69.56 77.83
N LEU A 6 20.95 69.68 78.67
CA LEU A 6 20.34 70.88 79.33
C LEU A 6 19.86 72.02 78.35
N VAL A 7 18.77 72.83 78.56
CA VAL A 7 17.58 72.79 79.47
C VAL A 7 16.53 73.93 79.16
N ILE A 8 15.26 73.79 79.63
CA ILE A 8 14.20 74.83 79.92
C ILE A 8 13.43 75.59 78.81
N MET A 9 12.08 75.65 79.01
CA MET A 9 11.04 76.68 78.70
C MET A 9 9.76 75.96 78.20
N LEU A 10 8.71 75.60 78.94
CA LEU A 10 7.93 76.19 80.05
C LEU A 10 7.03 77.40 79.67
N GLY A 11 5.71 77.21 79.68
CA GLY A 11 4.76 78.28 80.05
C GLY A 11 3.57 78.59 79.13
N CYS A 12 2.49 77.79 79.16
CA CYS A 12 1.12 78.31 79.29
C CYS A 12 0.13 77.21 79.71
N LEU A 13 -0.77 77.57 80.64
CA LEU A 13 -1.83 76.71 81.18
C LEU A 13 -3.16 77.03 80.47
N LEU A 14 -3.97 76.01 80.21
CA LEU A 14 -5.36 75.87 80.71
C LEU A 14 -5.95 74.53 80.21
N PRO A 15 -6.80 73.84 81.00
CA PRO A 15 -7.35 72.54 80.62
C PRO A 15 -8.68 72.66 79.87
N VAL A 16 -8.88 71.82 78.86
CA VAL A 16 -10.20 71.54 78.27
C VAL A 16 -10.39 70.02 78.24
N GLN A 17 -11.51 69.54 78.78
CA GLN A 17 -11.80 68.12 78.87
C GLN A 17 -12.37 67.55 77.56
N ALA A 18 -11.75 66.47 77.10
CA ALA A 18 -12.36 65.28 76.51
C ALA A 18 -13.13 65.38 75.18
N ASN A 19 -12.52 64.77 74.14
CA ASN A 19 -13.08 63.74 73.22
C ASN A 19 -12.99 64.03 71.71
N ALA A 20 -11.88 63.61 71.10
CA ALA A 20 -11.80 62.96 69.78
C ALA A 20 -10.37 62.46 69.54
N ASP A 21 -10.17 61.19 69.15
CA ASP A 21 -8.85 60.61 68.93
C ASP A 21 -8.20 61.15 67.64
N SER A 22 -7.40 62.22 67.76
CA SER A 22 -6.64 62.79 66.65
C SER A 22 -5.17 62.37 66.67
N TRP A 23 -4.63 62.01 65.51
CA TRP A 23 -3.24 61.58 65.32
C TRP A 23 -2.57 62.35 64.16
N PHE A 24 -1.24 62.35 64.12
CA PHE A 24 -0.43 63.08 63.15
C PHE A 24 0.21 62.17 62.10
N PHE A 25 0.17 62.60 60.84
CA PHE A 25 0.93 61.97 59.77
C PHE A 25 2.01 62.89 59.23
N GLN A 26 3.23 62.39 59.08
CA GLN A 26 4.37 63.11 58.48
C GLN A 26 4.87 62.40 57.22
N THR A 27 5.16 63.17 56.16
CA THR A 27 5.90 62.68 54.97
C THR A 27 7.10 63.56 54.62
N GLN A 28 8.23 62.96 54.20
CA GLN A 28 9.45 63.68 53.79
C GLN A 28 10.22 62.98 52.67
N VAL A 29 10.58 63.71 51.61
CA VAL A 29 11.60 63.26 50.65
C VAL A 29 12.96 63.85 51.05
N ARG A 30 14.00 63.01 51.13
CA ARG A 30 15.31 63.36 51.72
C ARG A 30 16.47 63.52 50.73
N SER A 31 16.32 63.06 49.49
CA SER A 31 17.25 63.38 48.40
C SER A 31 16.51 63.60 47.08
N GLY A 32 17.13 64.32 46.15
CA GLY A 32 16.60 64.51 44.79
C GLY A 32 16.66 63.22 43.96
N GLY A 33 15.90 63.18 42.85
CA GLY A 33 15.77 61.99 42.00
C GLY A 33 14.48 61.19 42.17
N GLY A 34 13.43 61.81 42.72
CA GLY A 34 12.09 61.23 42.78
C GLY A 34 11.09 62.09 43.54
N SER A 35 9.91 61.51 43.74
CA SER A 35 8.77 62.14 44.42
C SER A 35 7.98 61.15 45.28
N MET A 36 7.18 61.69 46.20
CA MET A 36 6.26 60.95 47.06
C MET A 36 4.85 61.54 46.97
N THR A 37 3.83 60.71 46.86
CA THR A 37 2.42 61.11 46.88
C THR A 37 1.75 60.49 48.10
N SER A 38 1.15 61.32 48.93
CA SER A 38 0.42 60.92 50.14
C SER A 38 -0.85 61.78 50.34
N ALA A 39 -1.70 61.41 51.30
CA ALA A 39 -2.83 62.24 51.72
C ALA A 39 -2.43 63.63 52.28
N ASN A 40 -1.16 63.79 52.68
CA ASN A 40 -0.62 65.07 53.14
C ASN A 40 -0.27 65.99 51.96
N LYS A 41 0.38 65.44 50.92
CA LYS A 41 0.77 66.17 49.70
C LYS A 41 0.95 65.20 48.54
N SER A 42 0.34 65.51 47.40
CA SER A 42 0.61 64.83 46.14
C SER A 42 1.86 65.41 45.49
N GLY A 43 2.76 64.55 45.00
CA GLY A 43 3.97 64.97 44.28
C GLY A 43 5.04 65.70 45.11
N GLN A 44 5.13 65.42 46.42
CA GLN A 44 6.17 65.96 47.29
C GLN A 44 7.59 65.59 46.79
N ARG A 45 8.50 66.57 46.77
CA ARG A 45 9.91 66.45 46.37
C ARG A 45 10.84 66.94 47.48
N VAL A 46 12.14 66.75 47.35
CA VAL A 46 13.14 67.08 48.40
C VAL A 46 13.09 68.56 48.86
N GLY A 47 12.75 69.48 47.95
CA GLY A 47 12.62 70.91 48.26
C GLY A 47 11.41 71.29 49.12
N ASP A 48 10.42 70.39 49.28
CA ASP A 48 9.21 70.65 50.08
C ASP A 48 9.44 70.48 51.59
N GLY A 49 10.59 69.94 52.01
CA GLY A 49 10.87 69.63 53.41
C GLY A 49 9.97 68.51 53.96
N ALA A 50 9.72 68.53 55.27
CA ALA A 50 8.81 67.61 55.95
C ALA A 50 7.41 68.21 56.04
N ILE A 51 6.40 67.46 55.56
CA ILE A 51 4.99 67.87 55.56
C ILE A 51 4.25 67.11 56.64
N TYR A 52 3.52 67.82 57.49
CA TYR A 52 2.76 67.28 58.63
C TYR A 52 1.27 67.62 58.48
N ARG A 53 0.38 66.70 58.87
CA ARG A 53 -1.07 66.95 58.92
C ARG A 53 -1.73 66.07 59.99
N SER A 54 -2.73 66.60 60.69
CA SER A 54 -3.53 65.86 61.67
C SER A 54 -4.78 65.25 61.03
N TYR A 55 -5.21 64.10 61.57
CA TYR A 55 -6.40 63.36 61.14
C TYR A 55 -7.17 62.82 62.34
N THR A 56 -8.49 62.70 62.19
CA THR A 56 -9.42 62.13 63.18
C THR A 56 -10.04 60.79 62.74
N SER A 57 -9.66 60.28 61.56
CA SER A 57 -10.13 59.00 61.03
C SER A 57 -9.12 57.87 61.25
N SER A 58 -9.61 56.69 61.59
CA SER A 58 -8.83 55.43 61.67
C SER A 58 -8.72 54.66 60.35
N GLY A 59 -9.07 55.30 59.22
CA GLY A 59 -9.01 54.70 57.88
C GLY A 59 -7.58 54.39 57.41
N GLN A 60 -7.46 53.73 56.25
CA GLN A 60 -6.17 53.47 55.62
C GLN A 60 -5.69 54.65 54.75
N PHE A 61 -4.39 54.95 54.85
CA PHE A 61 -3.71 56.05 54.17
C PHE A 61 -2.68 55.50 53.19
N ALA A 62 -2.83 55.82 51.91
CA ALA A 62 -1.93 55.41 50.85
C ALA A 62 -0.73 56.37 50.71
N VAL A 63 0.47 55.82 50.57
CA VAL A 63 1.69 56.53 50.15
C VAL A 63 2.33 55.82 48.96
N SER A 64 2.58 56.55 47.89
CA SER A 64 3.33 56.08 46.72
C SER A 64 4.68 56.79 46.64
N VAL A 65 5.74 56.06 46.28
CA VAL A 65 7.11 56.58 46.12
C VAL A 65 7.61 56.25 44.71
N VAL A 66 7.95 57.28 43.94
CA VAL A 66 8.25 57.17 42.51
C VAL A 66 9.59 57.85 42.21
N PRO A 67 10.64 57.11 41.78
CA PRO A 67 11.89 57.72 41.33
C PRO A 67 11.73 58.43 39.98
N ASP A 68 12.51 59.48 39.77
CA ASP A 68 12.62 60.16 38.47
C ASP A 68 13.50 59.32 37.50
N GLY A 69 13.39 59.57 36.20
CA GLY A 69 14.20 58.88 35.18
C GLY A 69 15.71 59.01 35.44
N GLY A 70 16.42 57.88 35.41
CA GLY A 70 17.85 57.80 35.73
C GLY A 70 18.18 57.57 37.21
N TYR A 71 17.18 57.57 38.10
CA TYR A 71 17.36 57.35 39.54
C TYR A 71 16.69 56.05 40.02
N LYS A 72 17.12 55.56 41.18
CA LYS A 72 16.62 54.39 41.88
C LYS A 72 16.28 54.74 43.33
N ILE A 73 15.39 53.99 43.94
CA ILE A 73 15.02 54.15 45.35
C ILE A 73 16.21 53.69 46.20
N ARG A 74 16.73 54.60 47.02
CA ARG A 74 17.84 54.33 47.94
C ARG A 74 17.33 53.76 49.25
N ASN A 75 16.28 54.36 49.82
CA ASN A 75 15.66 53.89 51.06
C ASN A 75 14.23 54.45 51.20
N ILE A 76 13.36 53.71 51.90
CA ILE A 76 12.04 54.15 52.36
C ILE A 76 11.93 53.71 53.81
N VAL A 77 11.62 54.64 54.71
CA VAL A 77 11.56 54.39 56.16
C VAL A 77 10.17 54.76 56.67
N VAL A 78 9.49 53.83 57.33
CA VAL A 78 8.20 54.03 57.99
C VAL A 78 8.40 53.88 59.50
N ASN A 79 8.04 54.90 60.29
CA ASN A 79 8.16 54.91 61.75
C ASN A 79 9.55 54.45 62.24
N SER A 80 10.61 55.03 61.69
CA SER A 80 12.02 54.65 61.93
C SER A 80 12.44 53.24 61.48
N THR A 81 11.56 52.47 60.83
CA THR A 81 11.84 51.14 60.28
C THR A 81 12.08 51.22 58.76
N PRO A 82 13.28 50.87 58.24
CA PRO A 82 13.51 50.75 56.80
C PRO A 82 12.69 49.62 56.19
N LEU A 83 12.07 49.87 55.04
CA LEU A 83 11.34 48.87 54.26
C LEU A 83 12.22 48.15 53.22
N LEU A 84 13.36 48.74 52.86
CA LEU A 84 14.38 48.14 51.99
C LEU A 84 15.49 47.56 52.86
N SER A 85 15.93 46.35 52.52
CA SER A 85 17.15 45.78 53.09
C SER A 85 18.41 46.46 52.51
N PRO A 86 19.58 46.34 53.18
CA PRO A 86 20.84 46.89 52.66
C PRO A 86 21.25 46.37 51.28
N ALA A 87 20.72 45.22 50.84
CA ALA A 87 20.99 44.64 49.51
C ALA A 87 20.08 45.23 48.41
N GLU A 88 19.03 45.96 48.77
CA GLU A 88 18.06 46.56 47.85
C GLU A 88 18.26 48.08 47.69
N GLU A 89 19.15 48.70 48.47
CA GLU A 89 19.48 50.13 48.31
C GLU A 89 20.00 50.41 46.89
N GLY A 90 19.28 51.21 46.11
CA GLY A 90 19.71 51.65 44.79
C GLY A 90 19.48 50.65 43.65
N THR A 91 18.86 49.50 43.88
CA THR A 91 18.46 48.57 42.80
C THR A 91 17.01 48.76 42.38
N VAL A 92 16.15 49.23 43.29
CA VAL A 92 14.68 49.25 43.08
C VAL A 92 14.22 50.47 42.28
N SER A 93 13.49 50.22 41.18
CA SER A 93 12.94 51.25 40.28
C SER A 93 11.50 51.68 40.58
N SER A 94 10.80 51.01 41.50
CA SER A 94 9.42 51.33 41.90
C SER A 94 9.09 50.57 43.18
N TRP A 95 8.39 51.21 44.14
CA TRP A 95 7.90 50.53 45.34
C TRP A 95 6.38 50.40 45.34
N PRO A 96 5.79 49.30 45.86
CA PRO A 96 4.35 49.19 46.05
C PRO A 96 3.77 50.33 46.90
N THR A 97 2.48 50.64 46.70
CA THR A 97 1.80 51.63 47.54
C THR A 97 1.74 51.15 48.99
N ILE A 98 2.21 51.97 49.91
CA ILE A 98 2.26 51.70 51.35
C ILE A 98 0.92 52.11 51.94
N TYR A 99 0.24 51.19 52.63
CA TYR A 99 -1.02 51.45 53.32
C TYR A 99 -0.78 51.49 54.83
N LEU A 100 -1.02 52.65 55.45
CA LEU A 100 -0.90 52.87 56.89
C LEU A 100 -2.28 52.98 57.53
N THR A 101 -2.46 52.43 58.73
CA THR A 101 -3.75 52.50 59.44
C THR A 101 -3.75 53.69 60.38
N GLY A 102 -4.78 54.55 60.31
CA GLY A 102 -4.90 55.72 61.18
C GLY A 102 -5.27 55.36 62.62
N GLY A 103 -4.95 56.25 63.56
CA GLY A 103 -5.27 56.13 65.00
C GLY A 103 -4.07 56.35 65.93
N THR A 104 -2.85 56.37 65.39
CA THR A 104 -1.60 56.68 66.11
C THR A 104 -0.67 57.46 65.19
N ASP A 105 0.24 58.27 65.73
CA ASP A 105 1.16 59.07 64.92
C ASP A 105 2.04 58.19 64.00
N GLN A 106 2.26 58.64 62.75
CA GLN A 106 3.02 57.92 61.71
C GLN A 106 3.96 58.85 60.93
N THR A 107 5.11 58.34 60.48
CA THR A 107 6.07 59.07 59.64
C THR A 107 6.58 58.19 58.50
N VAL A 108 6.56 58.70 57.25
CA VAL A 108 7.22 58.08 56.09
C VAL A 108 8.29 58.99 55.50
N THR A 109 9.48 58.45 55.24
CA THR A 109 10.53 59.17 54.51
C THR A 109 11.08 58.35 53.34
N ALA A 110 11.48 59.01 52.24
CA ALA A 110 12.07 58.35 51.07
C ALA A 110 13.32 59.08 50.55
N SER A 111 14.26 58.31 50.00
CA SER A 111 15.52 58.78 49.42
C SER A 111 15.80 58.04 48.09
N PHE A 112 16.49 58.72 47.17
CA PHE A 112 16.87 58.23 45.83
C PHE A 112 18.38 58.36 45.56
N ILE A 113 18.89 57.63 44.56
CA ILE A 113 20.29 57.61 44.10
C ILE A 113 20.38 57.47 42.57
N ALA A 114 21.40 58.05 41.94
CA ALA A 114 21.58 58.01 40.48
C ALA A 114 22.08 56.65 39.99
N SER A 115 21.67 56.25 38.77
CA SER A 115 22.06 54.98 38.16
C SER A 115 23.47 55.04 37.55
N ALA A 116 24.22 53.93 37.67
CA ALA A 116 25.45 53.70 36.94
C ALA A 116 25.18 53.48 35.44
N LEU A 117 26.12 53.89 34.59
CA LEU A 117 26.06 53.75 33.14
C LEU A 117 27.23 52.90 32.62
N LYS A 118 26.96 52.21 31.51
CA LYS A 118 27.87 51.29 30.84
C LYS A 118 28.32 51.86 29.51
N ILE A 119 29.61 52.21 29.43
CA ILE A 119 30.24 52.79 28.24
C ILE A 119 31.36 51.85 27.80
N CYS A 120 31.07 50.94 26.87
CA CYS A 120 32.04 49.93 26.43
C CYS A 120 31.71 49.28 25.08
N PRO A 121 32.70 48.69 24.39
CA PRO A 121 32.46 47.72 23.34
C PRO A 121 31.86 46.44 23.94
N ILE A 122 30.74 45.98 23.39
CA ILE A 122 30.06 44.78 23.86
C ILE A 122 30.37 43.54 23.02
N ASP A 123 30.46 42.38 23.66
CA ASP A 123 30.46 41.08 23.00
C ASP A 123 29.04 40.64 22.55
N GLN A 124 28.93 39.44 21.98
CA GLN A 124 27.65 38.87 21.54
C GLN A 124 26.69 38.52 22.71
N SER A 125 27.18 38.48 23.94
CA SER A 125 26.39 38.33 25.17
C SER A 125 26.02 39.69 25.78
N GLY A 126 26.40 40.79 25.14
CA GLY A 126 26.19 42.15 25.62
C GLY A 126 27.15 42.60 26.71
N ASN A 127 28.24 41.89 27.01
CA ASN A 127 29.19 42.24 28.08
C ASN A 127 30.38 43.05 27.57
N CYS A 128 30.98 43.91 28.42
CA CYS A 128 32.14 44.71 28.03
C CYS A 128 33.35 43.82 27.72
N ALA A 129 33.90 43.93 26.51
CA ALA A 129 34.96 43.05 26.03
C ALA A 129 36.12 43.80 25.35
N SER A 130 37.35 43.32 25.53
CA SER A 130 38.56 43.78 24.83
C SER A 130 38.80 43.06 23.50
N SER A 131 38.03 42.00 23.22
CA SER A 131 38.23 41.10 22.08
C SER A 131 36.89 40.55 21.61
N VAL A 132 36.57 40.74 20.34
CA VAL A 132 35.34 40.27 19.70
C VAL A 132 35.71 39.58 18.39
N VAL A 133 34.86 38.70 17.86
CA VAL A 133 35.17 37.95 16.62
C VAL A 133 35.46 38.93 15.47
N GLY A 134 36.71 38.91 14.99
CA GLY A 134 37.19 39.75 13.89
C GLY A 134 37.93 41.03 14.29
N TYR A 135 38.00 41.41 15.58
CA TYR A 135 38.79 42.57 16.04
C TYR A 135 39.09 42.60 17.55
N HIS A 136 40.15 43.32 17.92
CA HIS A 136 40.48 43.70 19.31
C HIS A 136 40.18 45.18 19.56
N VAL A 137 39.89 45.57 20.80
CA VAL A 137 39.54 46.96 21.15
C VAL A 137 40.15 47.44 22.46
N THR A 138 40.69 48.66 22.45
CA THR A 138 41.37 49.30 23.59
C THR A 138 40.96 50.77 23.72
N PRO A 139 40.56 51.26 24.91
CA PRO A 139 40.27 50.52 26.14
C PRO A 139 38.97 49.70 26.03
N SER A 140 38.77 48.73 26.92
CA SER A 140 37.60 47.84 26.91
C SER A 140 36.38 48.36 27.68
N SER A 141 36.50 49.45 28.43
CA SER A 141 35.38 50.15 29.09
C SER A 141 35.82 51.51 29.65
N VAL A 142 34.85 52.36 30.01
CA VAL A 142 35.04 53.51 30.90
C VAL A 142 34.32 53.25 32.21
N GLY A 143 35.06 53.12 33.32
CA GLY A 143 34.50 52.86 34.64
C GLY A 143 34.02 54.12 35.36
N GLY A 144 33.11 53.95 36.33
CA GLY A 144 32.65 55.03 37.23
C GLY A 144 31.65 56.03 36.64
N VAL A 145 31.14 55.78 35.43
CA VAL A 145 30.16 56.65 34.76
C VAL A 145 28.77 56.47 35.39
N THR A 146 28.06 57.57 35.59
CA THR A 146 26.66 57.63 36.06
C THR A 146 25.87 58.60 35.17
N VAL A 147 24.54 58.57 35.25
CA VAL A 147 23.67 59.48 34.47
C VAL A 147 24.02 60.94 34.81
N GLY A 148 24.44 61.70 33.80
CA GLY A 148 24.89 63.10 33.93
C GLY A 148 26.41 63.27 34.12
N TYR A 149 27.20 62.20 34.11
CA TYR A 149 28.66 62.28 34.24
C TYR A 149 29.31 62.97 33.03
N LYS A 150 30.15 63.97 33.28
CA LYS A 150 30.83 64.79 32.28
C LYS A 150 32.32 64.43 32.18
N LEU A 151 32.81 64.10 30.98
CA LEU A 151 34.23 63.81 30.76
C LEU A 151 35.12 65.02 31.07
N SER A 152 36.16 64.81 31.89
CA SER A 152 37.22 65.80 32.13
C SER A 152 38.30 65.82 31.04
N SER A 153 38.42 64.76 30.25
CA SER A 153 39.43 64.59 29.18
C SER A 153 38.87 63.70 28.07
N PRO A 154 39.38 63.78 26.82
CA PRO A 154 38.90 62.96 25.72
C PRO A 154 39.24 61.48 25.92
N ILE A 155 38.37 60.57 25.45
CA ILE A 155 38.60 59.12 25.50
C ILE A 155 38.51 58.55 24.09
N THR A 156 39.51 57.76 23.67
CA THR A 156 39.57 57.14 22.34
C THR A 156 39.52 55.62 22.43
N PHE A 157 38.55 55.00 21.79
CA PHE A 157 38.47 53.56 21.53
C PHE A 157 39.15 53.24 20.19
N THR A 158 40.11 52.31 20.19
CA THR A 158 40.81 51.86 18.98
C THR A 158 40.47 50.39 18.71
N TYR A 159 39.92 50.11 17.52
CA TYR A 159 39.50 48.79 17.05
C TYR A 159 40.48 48.28 15.99
N THR A 160 41.13 47.16 16.24
CA THR A 160 42.16 46.56 15.37
C THR A 160 41.64 45.26 14.76
N PRO A 161 41.45 45.15 13.44
CA PRO A 161 40.95 43.93 12.81
C PRO A 161 41.89 42.74 12.99
N THR A 162 41.33 41.54 13.18
CA THR A 162 42.06 40.28 13.12
C THR A 162 42.38 39.93 11.66
N SER A 163 43.45 39.15 11.40
CA SER A 163 43.85 38.79 10.03
C SER A 163 42.69 38.15 9.23
N GLY A 164 42.48 38.63 8.00
CA GLY A 164 41.37 38.23 7.12
C GLY A 164 40.08 39.04 7.30
N TYR A 165 39.96 39.85 8.35
CA TYR A 165 38.77 40.66 8.65
C TYR A 165 38.93 42.15 8.31
N GLN A 166 37.81 42.82 8.03
CA GLN A 166 37.72 44.26 7.80
C GLN A 166 36.60 44.85 8.68
N ILE A 167 36.83 46.00 9.32
CA ILE A 167 35.79 46.70 10.07
C ILE A 167 35.02 47.63 9.12
N THR A 168 33.68 47.54 9.13
CA THR A 168 32.80 48.25 8.18
C THR A 168 31.85 49.25 8.86
N GLY A 169 31.77 49.26 10.19
CA GLY A 169 30.92 50.19 10.94
C GLY A 169 31.00 49.97 12.45
N ILE A 170 30.46 50.91 13.22
CA ILE A 170 30.33 50.81 14.70
C ILE A 170 28.89 51.20 15.08
N PRO A 171 27.93 50.26 15.00
CA PRO A 171 26.59 50.45 15.56
C PRO A 171 26.60 50.89 17.03
N GLY A 172 25.60 51.69 17.43
CA GLY A 172 25.45 52.20 18.79
C GLY A 172 26.22 53.50 19.11
N LEU A 173 27.03 54.00 18.16
CA LEU A 173 27.65 55.31 18.31
C LEU A 173 26.58 56.43 18.36
N PRO A 174 26.61 57.34 19.36
CA PRO A 174 25.68 58.47 19.42
C PRO A 174 25.82 59.38 18.21
N ASN A 175 24.69 59.90 17.71
CA ASN A 175 24.67 60.88 16.62
C ASN A 175 25.01 62.30 17.13
N ASP A 176 26.22 62.47 17.68
CA ASP A 176 26.77 63.73 18.14
C ASP A 176 27.96 64.12 17.22
N PRO A 177 27.92 65.26 16.52
CA PRO A 177 28.96 65.67 15.56
C PRO A 177 30.31 66.01 16.21
N THR A 178 30.38 66.07 17.54
CA THR A 178 31.64 66.27 18.29
C THR A 178 32.42 64.97 18.51
N ILE A 179 31.81 63.80 18.26
CA ILE A 179 32.47 62.49 18.30
C ILE A 179 33.16 62.23 16.96
N THR A 180 34.48 61.99 16.99
CA THR A 180 35.29 61.83 15.77
C THR A 180 35.70 60.39 15.52
N HIS A 181 35.83 59.98 14.25
CA HIS A 181 36.27 58.65 13.85
C HIS A 181 37.14 58.69 12.59
N THR A 182 38.17 57.83 12.48
CA THR A 182 39.26 58.07 11.51
C THR A 182 39.38 57.09 10.33
N ASN A 183 38.68 55.95 10.30
CA ASN A 183 38.83 54.94 9.22
C ASN A 183 37.55 54.10 9.00
N LEU A 184 36.45 54.67 8.47
CA LEU A 184 35.25 53.88 8.09
C LEU A 184 35.20 53.51 6.59
N ALA A 185 36.26 53.78 5.83
CA ALA A 185 36.34 53.43 4.40
C ALA A 185 36.84 51.99 4.18
N PRO A 186 36.35 51.28 3.15
CA PRO A 186 36.66 49.86 2.94
C PRO A 186 38.15 49.65 2.57
N GLY A 187 38.91 49.05 3.49
CA GLY A 187 40.31 48.70 3.29
C GLY A 187 40.78 47.64 4.30
N ALA A 188 41.46 46.60 3.80
CA ALA A 188 41.87 45.48 4.63
C ALA A 188 42.85 45.87 5.75
N GLY A 189 42.63 45.35 6.97
CA GLY A 189 43.60 45.40 8.07
C GLY A 189 43.86 46.76 8.73
N LYS A 190 43.09 47.82 8.41
CA LYS A 190 43.27 49.14 9.06
C LYS A 190 42.47 49.24 10.36
N ALA A 191 43.10 49.78 11.40
CA ALA A 191 42.45 50.04 12.68
C ALA A 191 41.53 51.28 12.64
N VAL A 192 40.34 51.17 13.23
CA VAL A 192 39.36 52.24 13.36
C VAL A 192 39.48 52.88 14.73
N LYS A 193 39.44 54.22 14.81
CA LYS A 193 39.41 54.94 16.10
C LYS A 193 38.12 55.71 16.23
N VAL A 194 37.60 55.81 17.45
CA VAL A 194 36.43 56.58 17.87
C VAL A 194 36.81 57.40 19.10
N THR A 195 36.63 58.71 19.06
CA THR A 195 37.02 59.62 20.15
C THR A 195 35.84 60.45 20.66
N PHE A 196 35.54 60.31 21.94
CA PHE A 196 34.65 61.20 22.70
C PHE A 196 35.44 62.41 23.21
N PRO A 197 34.95 63.65 23.03
CA PRO A 197 35.67 64.85 23.42
C PRO A 197 35.61 65.12 24.93
N ALA A 198 36.53 65.96 25.42
CA ALA A 198 36.42 66.51 26.77
C ALA A 198 35.14 67.34 26.88
N GLY A 199 34.43 67.20 28.01
CA GLY A 199 33.16 67.86 28.26
C GLY A 199 31.91 67.12 27.76
N TYR A 200 32.05 65.99 27.06
CA TYR A 200 30.93 65.12 26.70
C TYR A 200 30.20 64.61 27.95
N VAL A 201 28.86 64.53 27.91
CA VAL A 201 28.01 64.13 29.05
C VAL A 201 27.27 62.84 28.71
N PHE A 202 27.43 61.81 29.54
CA PHE A 202 26.72 60.54 29.36
C PHE A 202 25.33 60.59 30.01
N SER A 203 24.29 60.37 29.20
CA SER A 203 22.88 60.31 29.63
C SER A 203 22.31 58.89 29.71
N GLN A 204 22.97 57.93 29.06
CA GLN A 204 22.53 56.54 28.89
C GLN A 204 23.72 55.63 28.61
N ASP A 205 23.49 54.31 28.60
CA ASP A 205 24.48 53.32 28.16
C ASP A 205 24.85 53.54 26.69
N ILE A 206 26.11 53.28 26.35
CA ILE A 206 26.64 53.37 25.00
C ILE A 206 27.40 52.08 24.67
N ASP A 207 26.77 51.28 23.83
CA ASP A 207 27.30 50.04 23.28
C ASP A 207 28.13 50.36 22.03
N LEU A 208 29.43 50.12 22.07
CA LEU A 208 30.36 50.47 20.99
C LEU A 208 30.86 49.23 20.23
N GLN A 209 29.93 48.40 19.76
CA GLN A 209 30.26 47.18 19.01
C GLN A 209 30.61 47.51 17.56
N ALA A 210 31.75 47.04 17.08
CA ALA A 210 32.13 47.16 15.67
C ALA A 210 31.63 45.96 14.83
N THR A 211 31.30 46.22 13.58
CA THR A 211 30.95 45.22 12.56
C THR A 211 32.21 44.81 11.80
N ALA A 212 32.55 43.52 11.78
CA ALA A 212 33.69 43.00 11.05
C ALA A 212 33.29 41.90 10.04
N VAL A 213 33.85 41.96 8.82
CA VAL A 213 33.55 41.03 7.72
C VAL A 213 34.81 40.26 7.28
N ASN A 214 34.68 38.95 7.06
CA ASN A 214 35.76 38.05 6.59
C ASN A 214 35.80 38.03 5.06
N ASN A 215 36.98 38.12 4.45
CA ASN A 215 37.12 38.26 3.00
C ASN A 215 37.79 37.07 2.26
N THR A 216 38.02 35.93 2.92
CA THR A 216 38.57 34.73 2.22
C THR A 216 37.49 33.94 1.47
N PRO A 217 37.81 33.25 0.35
CA PRO A 217 36.89 32.30 -0.30
C PRO A 217 36.85 30.96 0.45
N PHE A 218 35.67 30.46 0.78
CA PHE A 218 35.49 29.14 1.41
C PHE A 218 34.07 28.57 1.21
N ILE A 219 33.94 27.24 1.37
CA ILE A 219 32.66 26.57 1.54
C ILE A 219 32.22 26.75 3.01
N ASN A 220 31.04 27.32 3.27
CA ASN A 220 30.48 27.36 4.63
C ASN A 220 30.23 25.91 5.13
N GLN A 221 30.62 25.60 6.37
CA GLN A 221 30.41 24.26 6.93
C GLN A 221 28.93 23.87 6.92
N VAL A 222 28.62 22.68 6.39
CA VAL A 222 27.26 22.13 6.40
C VAL A 222 27.02 21.47 7.75
N MET A 223 26.54 22.26 8.71
CA MET A 223 26.21 21.81 10.06
C MET A 223 25.22 20.64 10.06
N PRO A 224 25.28 19.72 11.05
CA PRO A 224 24.40 18.55 11.08
C PRO A 224 22.92 18.93 11.09
N GLN A 225 22.19 18.56 10.05
CA GLN A 225 20.75 18.73 9.97
C GLN A 225 20.03 17.62 10.75
N ASN A 226 18.82 17.87 11.23
CA ASN A 226 17.95 16.85 11.82
C ASN A 226 16.70 16.70 10.96
N ALA A 227 16.32 15.46 10.65
CA ALA A 227 15.14 15.14 9.86
C ALA A 227 14.25 14.13 10.59
N ILE A 228 12.94 14.19 10.38
CA ILE A 228 12.01 13.17 10.89
C ILE A 228 11.90 12.07 9.84
N VAL A 229 11.81 10.81 10.26
CA VAL A 229 11.52 9.66 9.37
C VAL A 229 10.39 9.99 8.38
N GLY A 230 10.64 9.76 7.09
CA GLY A 230 9.68 10.01 5.99
C GLY A 230 9.57 11.47 5.52
N ALA A 231 10.22 12.43 6.18
CA ALA A 231 10.20 13.83 5.74
C ALA A 231 11.11 14.06 4.52
N PRO A 232 10.76 14.97 3.59
CA PRO A 232 11.69 15.44 2.58
C PRO A 232 12.80 16.27 3.24
N VAL A 233 14.04 16.04 2.83
CA VAL A 233 15.26 16.70 3.33
C VAL A 233 15.99 17.34 2.17
N SER A 234 16.27 18.64 2.27
CA SER A 234 17.15 19.35 1.36
C SER A 234 18.51 19.57 2.02
N LEU A 235 19.53 18.93 1.48
CA LEU A 235 20.92 19.29 1.81
C LEU A 235 21.16 20.69 1.22
N ASN A 236 21.93 21.52 1.90
CA ASN A 236 22.25 22.87 1.42
C ASN A 236 23.75 23.12 1.58
N VAL A 237 24.36 23.75 0.57
CA VAL A 237 25.72 24.30 0.67
C VAL A 237 25.73 25.73 0.16
N SER A 238 26.51 26.60 0.80
CA SER A 238 26.69 27.99 0.38
C SER A 238 28.17 28.32 0.29
N THR A 239 28.54 29.10 -0.74
CA THR A 239 29.91 29.51 -1.05
C THR A 239 30.06 31.01 -0.90
N THR A 240 31.10 31.46 -0.19
CA THR A 240 31.41 32.89 -0.02
C THR A 240 32.56 33.27 -0.95
N ASN A 241 32.45 34.41 -1.64
CA ASN A 241 33.47 34.93 -2.57
C ASN A 241 33.89 33.97 -3.70
N MET A 242 32.93 33.25 -4.31
CA MET A 242 33.16 32.34 -5.46
C MET A 242 32.17 32.61 -6.60
N THR A 243 32.64 32.59 -7.85
CA THR A 243 31.85 32.75 -9.08
C THR A 243 32.02 31.53 -10.00
N GLY A 244 31.05 31.24 -10.87
CA GLY A 244 31.11 30.08 -11.78
C GLY A 244 31.08 28.74 -11.05
N VAL A 245 30.30 28.65 -9.96
CA VAL A 245 30.29 27.47 -9.08
C VAL A 245 29.44 26.33 -9.60
N SER A 246 30.00 25.12 -9.57
CA SER A 246 29.33 23.84 -9.85
C SER A 246 29.49 22.86 -8.69
N TYR A 247 28.49 22.01 -8.49
CA TYR A 247 28.34 21.14 -7.33
C TYR A 247 28.31 19.66 -7.74
N SER A 248 28.80 18.79 -6.87
CA SER A 248 28.67 17.33 -7.00
C SER A 248 28.51 16.70 -5.61
N TRP A 249 27.36 16.11 -5.35
CA TRP A 249 27.02 15.49 -4.07
C TRP A 249 27.04 13.96 -4.13
N THR A 250 27.66 13.35 -3.13
CA THR A 250 27.81 11.90 -3.02
C THR A 250 27.35 11.43 -1.64
N TYR A 251 26.52 10.38 -1.59
CA TYR A 251 26.19 9.68 -0.35
C TYR A 251 27.38 8.82 0.10
N VAL A 252 27.77 8.95 1.37
CA VAL A 252 29.00 8.33 1.92
C VAL A 252 28.67 7.13 2.80
N SER A 253 27.77 7.30 3.78
CA SER A 253 27.43 6.24 4.74
C SER A 253 26.16 6.58 5.52
N GLY A 254 25.52 5.55 6.08
CA GLY A 254 24.35 5.66 6.95
C GLY A 254 24.39 4.56 8.03
N PRO A 255 23.32 4.43 8.84
CA PRO A 255 23.23 3.39 9.86
C PRO A 255 23.34 1.98 9.25
N ALA A 256 24.20 1.15 9.84
CA ALA A 256 24.34 -0.25 9.44
C ALA A 256 23.09 -1.07 9.79
N ASN A 257 22.91 -2.17 9.07
CA ASN A 257 21.74 -3.06 9.08
C ASN A 257 21.07 -3.21 10.46
N THR A 258 19.79 -2.85 10.57
CA THR A 258 19.02 -3.05 11.79
C THR A 258 18.79 -4.54 12.02
N VAL A 259 19.31 -5.05 13.14
CA VAL A 259 19.03 -6.40 13.63
C VAL A 259 17.75 -6.35 14.47
N SER A 260 16.73 -7.09 14.06
CA SER A 260 15.50 -7.26 14.83
C SER A 260 15.28 -8.73 15.16
N TYR A 261 14.76 -8.99 16.36
CA TYR A 261 14.42 -10.34 16.81
C TYR A 261 12.93 -10.57 16.59
N GLN A 262 12.57 -11.42 15.64
CA GLN A 262 11.18 -11.81 15.39
C GLN A 262 10.95 -13.26 15.81
N THR A 263 9.80 -13.50 16.44
CA THR A 263 9.36 -14.86 16.78
C THR A 263 8.60 -15.45 15.59
N VAL A 264 9.29 -16.23 14.77
CA VAL A 264 8.68 -16.99 13.67
C VAL A 264 8.58 -18.45 14.11
N ASN A 265 7.38 -19.01 14.09
CA ASN A 265 7.08 -20.39 14.53
C ASN A 265 7.65 -20.73 15.94
N GLY A 266 7.54 -19.80 16.89
CA GLY A 266 7.94 -20.02 18.28
C GLY A 266 9.45 -20.01 18.55
N LYS A 267 10.30 -19.74 17.55
CA LYS A 267 11.75 -19.53 17.73
C LYS A 267 12.12 -18.08 17.43
N ILE A 268 13.05 -17.54 18.21
CA ILE A 268 13.63 -16.22 17.96
C ILE A 268 14.56 -16.33 16.74
N GLN A 269 14.21 -15.66 15.65
CA GLN A 269 15.07 -15.49 14.49
C GLN A 269 15.65 -14.07 14.43
N THR A 270 16.91 -13.99 14.04
CA THR A 270 17.64 -12.74 13.80
C THR A 270 17.34 -12.25 12.39
N VAL A 271 16.44 -11.28 12.25
CA VAL A 271 16.12 -10.64 10.97
C VAL A 271 17.01 -9.42 10.77
N VAL A 272 17.98 -9.55 9.87
CA VAL A 272 18.90 -8.48 9.48
C VAL A 272 18.30 -7.71 8.31
N THR A 273 17.86 -6.47 8.54
CA THR A 273 17.34 -5.61 7.47
C THR A 273 18.49 -4.81 6.85
N PRO A 274 18.78 -4.94 5.54
CA PRO A 274 19.82 -4.16 4.89
C PRO A 274 19.59 -2.65 5.03
N GLY A 275 20.64 -1.89 5.34
CA GLY A 275 20.58 -0.43 5.32
C GLY A 275 20.20 0.11 3.93
N PRO A 276 19.34 1.14 3.82
CA PRO A 276 18.82 1.58 2.53
C PRO A 276 19.88 2.30 1.68
N ALA A 277 19.90 1.99 0.39
CA ALA A 277 20.57 2.81 -0.61
C ALA A 277 19.78 4.13 -0.79
N LEU A 278 20.49 5.26 -0.87
CA LEU A 278 19.92 6.59 -0.97
C LEU A 278 20.18 7.20 -2.35
N THR A 279 19.12 7.59 -3.05
CA THR A 279 19.19 8.33 -4.31
C THR A 279 18.95 9.81 -4.06
N LEU A 280 19.91 10.66 -4.43
CA LEU A 280 19.80 12.11 -4.33
C LEU A 280 19.12 12.69 -5.58
N SER A 281 18.01 13.40 -5.40
CA SER A 281 17.39 14.20 -6.45
C SER A 281 18.18 15.50 -6.62
N GLY A 282 18.63 15.79 -7.84
CA GLY A 282 19.38 17.03 -8.15
C GLY A 282 20.82 17.05 -7.60
N ALA A 283 21.53 15.93 -7.57
CA ALA A 283 22.87 15.77 -6.99
C ALA A 283 23.98 16.72 -7.53
N THR A 284 23.74 17.43 -8.64
CA THR A 284 24.63 18.46 -9.21
C THR A 284 24.24 19.90 -8.86
N SER A 285 23.21 20.09 -8.02
CA SER A 285 22.71 21.40 -7.59
C SER A 285 23.32 21.86 -6.26
N ALA A 286 23.13 23.13 -5.92
CA ALA A 286 23.48 23.68 -4.61
C ALA A 286 22.62 23.12 -3.46
N ALA A 287 21.46 22.53 -3.78
CA ALA A 287 20.48 22.05 -2.81
C ALA A 287 19.77 20.75 -3.22
N PRO A 288 20.49 19.60 -3.29
CA PRO A 288 19.87 18.32 -3.62
C PRO A 288 18.96 17.84 -2.49
N SER A 289 18.00 16.99 -2.83
CA SER A 289 17.01 16.47 -1.89
C SER A 289 16.91 14.95 -1.86
N PHE A 290 16.48 14.42 -0.71
CA PHE A 290 16.13 13.02 -0.52
C PHE A 290 14.99 12.89 0.50
N VAL A 291 14.39 11.71 0.61
CA VAL A 291 13.40 11.42 1.67
C VAL A 291 14.11 10.73 2.83
N ALA A 292 13.95 11.25 4.04
CA ALA A 292 14.54 10.68 5.26
C ALA A 292 14.12 9.21 5.44
N PRO A 293 15.06 8.25 5.48
CA PRO A 293 14.71 6.83 5.55
C PRO A 293 13.98 6.42 6.84
N SER A 294 13.42 5.21 6.82
CA SER A 294 12.73 4.58 7.96
C SER A 294 13.63 4.19 9.13
N VAL A 295 14.95 4.14 8.93
CA VAL A 295 15.94 3.78 9.96
C VAL A 295 16.50 5.07 10.60
N PRO A 296 16.23 5.34 11.89
CA PRO A 296 16.81 6.49 12.58
C PRO A 296 18.33 6.35 12.71
N GLY A 297 19.05 7.47 12.65
CA GLY A 297 20.50 7.51 12.80
C GLY A 297 21.17 8.51 11.86
N GLN A 298 22.50 8.45 11.78
CA GLN A 298 23.30 9.45 11.10
C GLN A 298 23.63 9.05 9.66
N TYR A 299 23.24 9.89 8.71
CA TYR A 299 23.53 9.80 7.28
C TYR A 299 24.55 10.87 6.89
N LYS A 300 25.57 10.50 6.10
CA LYS A 300 26.70 11.36 5.72
C LYS A 300 26.78 11.50 4.21
N PHE A 301 27.05 12.73 3.77
CA PHE A 301 27.16 13.09 2.36
C PHE A 301 28.39 13.97 2.17
N THR A 302 29.12 13.82 1.07
CA THR A 302 30.15 14.79 0.65
C THR A 302 29.60 15.69 -0.44
N VAL A 303 30.03 16.95 -0.44
CA VAL A 303 29.84 17.88 -1.56
C VAL A 303 31.20 18.34 -2.05
N GLN A 304 31.44 18.20 -3.36
CA GLN A 304 32.54 18.82 -4.06
C GLN A 304 32.03 20.08 -4.78
N VAL A 305 32.74 21.19 -4.60
CA VAL A 305 32.47 22.47 -5.26
C VAL A 305 33.66 22.85 -6.14
N LYS A 306 33.39 23.16 -7.41
CA LYS A 306 34.39 23.71 -8.35
C LYS A 306 33.97 25.13 -8.71
N SER A 307 34.93 26.05 -8.86
CA SER A 307 34.72 27.41 -9.40
C SER A 307 35.82 27.73 -10.40
N ASP A 308 35.55 28.59 -11.36
CA ASP A 308 36.47 28.93 -12.47
C ASP A 308 37.89 29.31 -12.03
N ASN A 309 38.04 29.93 -10.85
CA ASN A 309 39.31 30.49 -10.35
C ASN A 309 39.86 29.84 -9.07
N ASN A 310 39.33 28.70 -8.58
CA ASN A 310 39.84 28.03 -7.37
C ASN A 310 39.87 26.50 -7.51
N PRO A 311 40.83 25.80 -6.86
CA PRO A 311 40.84 24.34 -6.81
C PRO A 311 39.56 23.77 -6.19
N ALA A 312 39.20 22.55 -6.60
CA ALA A 312 37.96 21.90 -6.17
C ALA A 312 37.98 21.62 -4.65
N MET A 313 37.09 22.29 -3.91
CA MET A 313 36.96 22.12 -2.46
C MET A 313 35.92 21.03 -2.14
N VAL A 314 36.14 20.28 -1.06
CA VAL A 314 35.24 19.21 -0.61
C VAL A 314 34.81 19.46 0.84
N SER A 315 33.53 19.29 1.14
CA SER A 315 32.95 19.42 2.48
C SER A 315 32.07 18.22 2.82
N LEU A 316 31.92 17.92 4.12
CA LEU A 316 31.08 16.83 4.64
C LEU A 316 29.80 17.41 5.26
N ALA A 317 28.66 16.97 4.78
CA ALA A 317 27.34 17.23 5.34
C ALA A 317 26.84 16.00 6.11
N THR A 318 26.08 16.25 7.17
CA THR A 318 25.52 15.19 8.03
C THR A 318 24.04 15.44 8.28
N VAL A 319 23.23 14.39 8.25
CA VAL A 319 21.79 14.43 8.60
C VAL A 319 21.50 13.35 9.64
N ASN A 320 21.00 13.74 10.81
CA ASN A 320 20.51 12.80 11.82
C ASN A 320 19.00 12.61 11.65
N VAL A 321 18.58 11.41 11.24
CA VAL A 321 17.16 11.04 11.14
C VAL A 321 16.68 10.60 12.53
N VAL A 322 15.61 11.21 13.01
CA VAL A 322 15.03 10.99 14.34
C VAL A 322 13.55 10.57 14.26
N ALA A 323 13.08 9.86 15.28
CA ALA A 323 11.76 9.22 15.29
C ALA A 323 10.57 10.17 15.53
N SER A 324 10.78 11.44 15.94
CA SER A 324 9.68 12.40 16.15
C SER A 324 10.12 13.86 16.12
N GLY A 325 9.17 14.77 15.84
CA GLY A 325 9.39 16.23 15.94
C GLY A 325 9.68 16.72 17.37
N ILE A 326 9.21 16.00 18.39
CA ILE A 326 9.55 16.26 19.80
C ILE A 326 11.04 15.98 20.03
N SER A 327 11.55 14.87 19.49
CA SER A 327 12.98 14.51 19.53
C SER A 327 13.82 15.54 18.77
N ALA A 328 13.37 16.00 17.59
CA ALA A 328 14.05 17.05 16.83
C ALA A 328 14.16 18.36 17.62
N ALA A 329 13.05 18.89 18.15
CA ALA A 329 13.04 20.14 18.92
C ALA A 329 13.87 20.08 20.22
N LYS A 330 13.88 18.93 20.90
CA LYS A 330 14.74 18.72 22.08
C LYS A 330 16.23 18.71 21.70
N ASN A 331 16.60 17.92 20.70
CA ASN A 331 17.99 17.72 20.30
C ASN A 331 18.61 18.95 19.63
N GLN A 332 17.82 19.74 18.90
CA GLN A 332 18.33 20.88 18.12
C GLN A 332 18.42 22.18 18.93
N CYS A 333 17.51 22.42 19.88
CA CYS A 333 17.44 23.69 20.60
C CYS A 333 17.42 23.48 22.12
N GLN A 334 16.40 22.79 22.66
CA GLN A 334 16.13 22.81 24.10
C GLN A 334 17.29 22.27 24.94
N PHE A 335 17.97 21.19 24.54
CA PHE A 335 19.06 20.64 25.34
C PHE A 335 20.25 21.60 25.42
N CYS A 336 20.62 22.25 24.32
CA CYS A 336 21.69 23.26 24.33
C CYS A 336 21.28 24.51 25.13
N HIS A 337 20.06 25.01 24.93
CA HIS A 337 19.52 26.17 25.65
C HIS A 337 19.44 25.92 27.16
N THR A 338 18.91 24.77 27.60
CA THR A 338 18.86 24.40 29.02
C THR A 338 20.26 24.24 29.62
N ALA A 339 21.19 23.61 28.90
CA ALA A 339 22.56 23.38 29.37
C ALA A 339 23.38 24.67 29.52
N ASN A 340 23.05 25.72 28.75
CA ASN A 340 23.69 27.04 28.84
C ASN A 340 22.89 28.06 29.67
N GLY A 341 21.82 27.64 30.37
CA GLY A 341 20.98 28.53 31.18
C GLY A 341 20.11 29.52 30.38
N ILE A 342 20.01 29.34 29.06
CA ILE A 342 19.26 30.21 28.15
C ILE A 342 17.81 29.73 28.10
N GLY A 343 16.93 30.42 28.81
CA GLY A 343 15.50 30.13 28.84
C GLY A 343 15.13 28.99 29.80
N GLY A 344 14.04 29.18 30.55
CA GLY A 344 13.60 28.21 31.56
C GLY A 344 13.10 26.89 30.97
N THR A 345 13.15 25.83 31.78
CA THR A 345 12.60 24.49 31.46
C THR A 345 11.12 24.52 31.03
N GLN A 346 10.39 25.56 31.43
CA GLN A 346 8.98 25.77 31.15
C GLN A 346 8.68 26.20 29.69
N LEU A 347 9.68 26.64 28.92
CA LEU A 347 9.50 27.00 27.50
C LEU A 347 9.10 25.78 26.66
N PHE A 348 9.81 24.65 26.85
CA PHE A 348 9.48 23.41 26.15
C PHE A 348 8.13 22.83 26.59
N SER A 349 7.76 22.93 27.88
CA SER A 349 6.44 22.48 28.32
C SER A 349 5.33 23.33 27.70
N ASN A 350 5.52 24.64 27.58
CA ASN A 350 4.51 25.54 27.00
C ASN A 350 4.34 25.28 25.49
N TRP A 351 5.45 25.15 24.74
CA TRP A 351 5.38 24.75 23.32
C TRP A 351 4.77 23.35 23.15
N SER A 352 5.17 22.37 23.97
CA SER A 352 4.69 20.97 23.86
C SER A 352 3.29 20.73 24.43
N ALA A 353 2.69 21.72 25.09
CA ALA A 353 1.27 21.80 25.43
C ALA A 353 0.44 22.59 24.39
N SER A 354 1.09 23.35 23.50
CA SER A 354 0.42 24.18 22.48
C SER A 354 0.03 23.39 21.22
N ALA A 355 -0.88 23.98 20.42
CA ALA A 355 -1.26 23.44 19.10
C ALA A 355 -0.08 23.37 18.10
N HIS A 356 0.98 24.17 18.28
CA HIS A 356 2.14 24.18 17.40
C HIS A 356 2.89 22.84 17.36
N LYS A 357 2.88 22.08 18.47
CA LYS A 357 3.39 20.70 18.51
C LYS A 357 2.62 19.77 17.58
N ALA A 358 1.28 19.87 17.55
CA ALA A 358 0.45 19.00 16.72
C ALA A 358 0.67 19.30 15.22
N SER A 359 0.88 20.57 14.87
CA SER A 359 1.26 21.01 13.53
C SER A 359 2.76 20.87 13.20
N SER A 360 3.55 20.23 14.08
CA SER A 360 5.01 20.04 13.93
C SER A 360 5.85 21.31 13.69
N VAL A 361 5.35 22.48 14.12
CA VAL A 361 6.08 23.76 14.02
C VAL A 361 7.20 23.78 15.07
N THR A 362 8.45 23.69 14.64
CA THR A 362 9.63 23.72 15.52
C THR A 362 10.03 25.16 15.86
N CYS A 363 10.93 25.31 16.85
CA CYS A 363 11.47 26.63 17.25
C CYS A 363 12.04 27.44 16.06
N ALA A 364 12.54 26.72 15.04
CA ALA A 364 13.10 27.31 13.82
C ALA A 364 12.10 28.12 12.98
N GLY A 365 10.79 27.83 13.08
CA GLY A 365 9.75 28.56 12.36
C GLY A 365 9.48 29.97 12.91
N CYS A 366 9.83 30.20 14.19
CA CYS A 366 9.67 31.51 14.85
C CYS A 366 11.01 32.24 15.02
N HIS A 367 12.12 31.50 15.19
CA HIS A 367 13.46 32.04 15.35
C HIS A 367 14.22 31.98 14.02
N ALA A 368 14.15 33.09 13.26
CA ALA A 368 14.76 33.20 11.94
C ALA A 368 16.28 32.93 11.96
N GLY A 369 16.76 32.16 10.98
CA GLY A 369 18.16 31.71 10.87
C GLY A 369 18.42 30.27 11.36
N ALA A 370 17.47 29.61 12.00
CA ALA A 370 17.68 28.26 12.56
C ALA A 370 17.84 27.15 11.50
N GLY A 371 17.37 27.39 10.26
CA GLY A 371 17.51 26.45 9.14
C GLY A 371 18.85 26.51 8.41
N THR A 372 19.72 27.47 8.74
CA THR A 372 21.01 27.69 8.03
C THR A 372 22.21 27.10 8.76
N GLY A 373 22.01 26.46 9.91
CA GLY A 373 23.09 25.89 10.74
C GLY A 373 23.76 26.86 11.71
N GLY A 374 23.41 28.15 11.68
CA GLY A 374 23.79 29.12 12.71
C GLY A 374 22.85 29.11 13.91
N HIS A 375 23.25 29.74 15.02
CA HIS A 375 22.29 30.09 16.07
C HIS A 375 21.31 31.14 15.51
N PRO A 376 19.98 30.92 15.58
CA PRO A 376 19.03 31.89 15.06
C PRO A 376 19.05 33.22 15.82
N GLY A 377 18.53 34.26 15.19
CA GLY A 377 18.39 35.58 15.81
C GLY A 377 17.45 35.57 17.02
N SER A 378 17.80 36.36 18.04
CA SER A 378 17.00 36.49 19.26
C SER A 378 15.68 37.23 18.99
N VAL A 379 14.56 36.55 19.21
CA VAL A 379 13.25 37.20 19.33
C VAL A 379 13.14 37.73 20.75
N THR A 380 13.10 39.05 20.90
CA THR A 380 13.11 39.76 22.19
C THR A 380 11.99 40.81 22.21
N PRO A 381 11.63 41.36 23.39
CA PRO A 381 10.68 42.48 23.47
C PRO A 381 11.10 43.71 22.65
N ALA A 382 12.39 43.83 22.31
CA ALA A 382 12.91 44.89 21.44
C ALA A 382 12.69 44.63 19.95
N SER A 383 12.62 43.36 19.50
CA SER A 383 12.35 43.02 18.09
C SER A 383 10.87 42.77 17.78
N VAL A 384 10.11 42.22 18.72
CA VAL A 384 8.67 41.94 18.58
C VAL A 384 7.91 42.37 19.85
N SER A 385 6.85 43.16 19.67
CA SER A 385 5.94 43.56 20.76
C SER A 385 5.22 42.36 21.36
N ALA A 386 5.41 42.12 22.66
CA ALA A 386 4.73 41.07 23.42
C ALA A 386 3.21 41.29 23.56
N THR A 387 2.72 42.52 23.34
CA THR A 387 1.31 42.89 23.50
C THR A 387 0.51 42.73 22.20
N THR A 388 1.13 43.03 21.06
CA THR A 388 0.48 43.08 19.74
C THR A 388 0.98 42.03 18.76
N PHE A 389 2.07 41.31 19.07
CA PHE A 389 2.74 40.36 18.18
C PHE A 389 3.09 41.01 16.83
N THR A 390 3.64 42.22 16.87
CA THR A 390 4.11 42.97 15.70
C THR A 390 5.61 43.23 15.81
N TYR A 391 6.33 43.13 14.69
CA TYR A 391 7.73 43.54 14.62
C TYR A 391 7.85 45.04 14.91
N ASN A 392 8.69 45.42 15.87
CA ASN A 392 8.81 46.81 16.30
C ASN A 392 9.43 47.71 15.22
N ALA A 393 10.29 47.15 14.36
CA ALA A 393 10.99 47.89 13.30
C ALA A 393 10.16 48.11 12.02
N SER A 394 9.12 47.30 11.78
CA SER A 394 8.36 47.30 10.51
C SER A 394 6.84 47.37 10.67
N GLY A 395 6.30 47.21 11.88
CA GLY A 395 4.86 47.14 12.15
C GLY A 395 4.18 45.86 11.65
N ALA A 396 4.88 45.01 10.89
CA ALA A 396 4.33 43.77 10.34
C ALA A 396 3.95 42.78 11.46
N ASN A 397 2.84 42.06 11.27
CA ASN A 397 2.38 41.07 12.24
C ASN A 397 3.28 39.81 12.22
N PHE A 398 3.81 39.42 13.37
CA PHE A 398 4.76 38.31 13.54
C PHE A 398 4.18 36.94 13.14
N CYS A 399 2.86 36.75 13.26
CA CYS A 399 2.22 35.47 13.01
C CYS A 399 2.11 35.13 11.51
N VAL A 400 2.19 36.12 10.60
CA VAL A 400 2.02 35.88 9.15
C VAL A 400 3.17 35.12 8.49
N ASN A 401 4.26 34.90 9.22
CA ASN A 401 5.36 34.03 8.80
C ASN A 401 4.92 32.56 8.65
N CYS A 402 3.83 32.15 9.33
CA CYS A 402 3.28 30.78 9.25
C CYS A 402 1.76 30.74 9.13
N HIS A 403 1.04 31.78 9.53
CA HIS A 403 -0.42 31.89 9.41
C HIS A 403 -0.81 32.79 8.23
N SER A 404 -2.03 32.60 7.70
CA SER A 404 -2.53 33.43 6.60
C SER A 404 -2.65 34.90 7.00
N ALA A 405 -2.20 35.81 6.12
CA ALA A 405 -2.36 37.26 6.25
C ALA A 405 -3.84 37.70 6.36
N THR A 406 -4.79 36.84 5.98
CA THR A 406 -6.23 37.07 6.19
C THR A 406 -6.63 37.21 7.67
N ILE A 407 -5.87 36.62 8.60
CA ILE A 407 -6.16 36.69 10.04
C ILE A 407 -5.94 38.12 10.59
N PRO A 408 -4.75 38.75 10.44
CA PRO A 408 -4.58 40.14 10.84
C PRO A 408 -5.44 41.13 10.03
N ALA A 409 -5.74 40.84 8.75
CA ALA A 409 -6.64 41.68 7.95
C ALA A 409 -8.10 41.64 8.44
N GLY A 410 -8.60 40.44 8.79
CA GLY A 410 -9.90 40.28 9.45
C GLY A 410 -9.92 40.98 10.82
N TYR A 411 -8.85 40.84 11.60
CA TYR A 411 -8.79 41.45 12.93
C TYR A 411 -8.77 42.98 12.83
N ALA A 412 -8.03 43.55 11.86
CA ALA A 412 -8.00 44.98 11.60
C ALA A 412 -9.40 45.58 11.29
N THR A 413 -10.32 44.77 10.76
CA THR A 413 -11.71 45.16 10.43
C THR A 413 -12.75 44.67 11.46
N SER A 414 -12.31 44.01 12.54
CA SER A 414 -13.19 43.43 13.56
C SER A 414 -13.66 44.45 14.61
N ALA A 415 -14.82 44.17 15.23
CA ALA A 415 -15.29 44.94 16.38
C ALA A 415 -14.32 44.91 17.57
N HIS A 416 -13.55 43.83 17.78
CA HIS A 416 -12.55 43.76 18.84
C HIS A 416 -11.44 44.81 18.64
N LYS A 417 -10.94 44.97 17.41
CA LYS A 417 -9.97 46.02 17.09
C LYS A 417 -10.57 47.42 17.22
N ALA A 418 -11.81 47.61 16.76
CA ALA A 418 -12.52 48.89 16.88
C ALA A 418 -12.73 49.32 18.34
N ASN A 419 -12.93 48.37 19.25
CA ASN A 419 -13.06 48.58 20.70
C ASN A 419 -11.72 48.50 21.46
N GLY A 420 -10.58 48.57 20.77
CA GLY A 420 -9.26 48.66 21.40
C GLY A 420 -8.71 47.38 22.06
N VAL A 421 -9.39 46.24 21.91
CA VAL A 421 -8.94 44.95 22.46
C VAL A 421 -7.67 44.50 21.73
N ALA A 422 -6.58 44.23 22.45
CA ALA A 422 -5.29 43.84 21.87
C ALA A 422 -5.13 42.31 21.79
N CYS A 423 -4.14 41.84 21.03
CA CYS A 423 -3.84 40.41 20.89
C CYS A 423 -3.59 39.75 22.27
N ALA A 424 -2.75 40.36 23.11
CA ALA A 424 -2.48 39.87 24.46
C ALA A 424 -3.70 39.93 25.42
N SER A 425 -4.75 40.70 25.10
CA SER A 425 -6.01 40.67 25.86
C SER A 425 -6.70 39.31 25.77
N CYS A 426 -6.49 38.57 24.67
CA CYS A 426 -7.03 37.22 24.45
C CYS A 426 -5.99 36.12 24.66
N HIS A 427 -4.74 36.35 24.23
CA HIS A 427 -3.65 35.36 24.23
C HIS A 427 -2.80 35.42 25.53
N VAL A 428 -3.46 35.32 26.69
CA VAL A 428 -2.85 35.53 28.01
C VAL A 428 -1.78 34.51 28.42
N SER A 429 -1.69 33.35 27.75
CA SER A 429 -0.73 32.28 28.05
C SER A 429 0.68 32.50 27.45
N GLY A 430 0.92 33.65 26.81
CA GLY A 430 2.23 34.10 26.35
C GLY A 430 2.68 33.54 24.99
N PRO A 431 3.82 34.01 24.45
CA PRO A 431 4.21 33.80 23.05
C PRO A 431 4.49 32.34 22.67
N HIS A 432 4.88 31.50 23.63
CA HIS A 432 5.14 30.07 23.41
C HIS A 432 3.88 29.19 23.58
N ASN A 433 2.75 29.78 23.97
CA ASN A 433 1.44 29.13 23.99
C ASN A 433 0.33 30.17 23.73
N PRO A 434 0.11 30.60 22.47
CA PRO A 434 -0.90 31.61 22.14
C PRO A 434 -2.33 31.06 22.14
N ALA A 435 -2.66 30.08 22.99
CA ALA A 435 -4.04 29.62 23.15
C ALA A 435 -4.88 30.67 23.92
N VAL A 436 -6.10 30.93 23.44
CA VAL A 436 -7.11 31.74 24.15
C VAL A 436 -7.90 30.81 25.08
N ALA A 437 -8.00 31.15 26.36
CA ALA A 437 -8.89 30.47 27.28
C ALA A 437 -10.34 30.98 27.14
N ALA A 438 -11.33 30.09 27.13
CA ALA A 438 -12.75 30.45 26.96
C ALA A 438 -13.27 31.43 28.04
N SER A 439 -12.68 31.40 29.24
CA SER A 439 -12.97 32.32 30.34
C SER A 439 -12.66 33.79 30.03
N VAL A 440 -11.78 34.07 29.06
CA VAL A 440 -11.42 35.46 28.69
C VAL A 440 -12.58 36.18 28.00
N CYS A 441 -13.44 35.46 27.27
CA CYS A 441 -14.70 36.01 26.75
C CYS A 441 -15.69 36.35 27.89
N GLY A 442 -15.55 35.69 29.04
CA GLY A 442 -16.37 35.85 30.24
C GLY A 442 -16.49 37.28 30.72
N GLY A 443 -15.36 37.99 30.83
CA GLY A 443 -15.31 39.35 31.39
C GLY A 443 -15.88 40.47 30.52
N CYS A 444 -16.27 40.19 29.26
CA CYS A 444 -16.70 41.21 28.31
C CYS A 444 -18.05 40.92 27.61
N HIS A 445 -18.44 39.65 27.49
CA HIS A 445 -19.63 39.25 26.72
C HIS A 445 -20.79 38.71 27.57
N TYR A 446 -20.59 38.56 28.88
CA TYR A 446 -21.63 38.14 29.81
C TYR A 446 -22.21 39.36 30.52
N ASP A 447 -23.51 39.34 30.77
CA ASP A 447 -24.19 40.33 31.61
C ASP A 447 -24.05 40.00 33.11
N ASN A 448 -24.61 40.87 33.95
CA ASN A 448 -24.60 40.70 35.42
C ASN A 448 -25.40 39.47 35.91
N GLY A 449 -26.18 38.82 35.05
CA GLY A 449 -26.87 37.55 35.33
C GLY A 449 -26.06 36.31 34.96
N GLY A 450 -24.95 36.47 34.23
CA GLY A 450 -24.18 35.34 33.69
C GLY A 450 -24.73 34.79 32.38
N SER A 451 -25.53 35.55 31.64
CA SER A 451 -26.03 35.21 30.31
C SER A 451 -25.34 36.04 29.21
N VAL A 452 -25.36 35.57 27.96
CA VAL A 452 -24.79 36.30 26.81
C VAL A 452 -25.93 36.97 26.02
N PRO A 453 -26.01 38.32 25.97
CA PRO A 453 -27.10 39.01 25.30
C PRO A 453 -27.24 38.65 23.81
N ASN A 454 -28.49 38.52 23.35
CA ASN A 454 -28.89 38.16 21.98
C ASN A 454 -28.57 36.73 21.52
N HIS A 455 -28.12 35.83 22.40
CA HIS A 455 -28.19 34.40 22.11
C HIS A 455 -29.59 33.85 22.44
N LEU A 456 -30.16 33.06 21.53
CA LEU A 456 -31.50 32.46 21.66
C LEU A 456 -31.56 31.27 22.62
N LEU A 457 -30.43 30.89 23.24
CA LEU A 457 -30.26 29.74 24.14
C LEU A 457 -29.14 30.06 25.15
N ASP A 458 -29.23 29.52 26.37
CA ASP A 458 -28.15 29.63 27.35
C ASP A 458 -26.87 28.94 26.87
N ILE A 459 -25.80 29.73 26.75
CA ILE A 459 -24.46 29.22 26.49
C ILE A 459 -23.83 28.85 27.84
N GLY A 460 -23.82 27.56 28.16
CA GLY A 460 -23.07 27.01 29.29
C GLY A 460 -21.55 27.09 29.07
N THR A 461 -20.78 26.15 29.64
CA THR A 461 -19.29 26.17 29.65
C THR A 461 -18.61 25.90 28.28
N THR A 462 -19.24 26.29 27.16
CA THR A 462 -18.75 26.05 25.80
C THR A 462 -17.79 27.16 25.36
N ALA A 463 -16.71 26.80 24.68
CA ALA A 463 -15.74 27.78 24.20
C ALA A 463 -16.32 28.60 23.04
N CYS A 464 -16.54 29.90 23.26
CA CYS A 464 -17.09 30.86 22.28
C CYS A 464 -16.38 30.82 20.92
N THR A 465 -15.06 30.56 20.93
CA THR A 465 -14.18 30.40 19.76
C THR A 465 -14.49 29.20 18.87
N THR A 466 -15.36 28.28 19.31
CA THR A 466 -15.86 27.14 18.51
C THR A 466 -16.91 27.58 17.49
N CYS A 467 -17.58 28.72 17.72
CA CYS A 467 -18.62 29.26 16.84
C CYS A 467 -18.22 30.60 16.21
N HIS A 468 -17.47 31.43 16.93
CA HIS A 468 -17.05 32.76 16.48
C HIS A 468 -15.54 32.80 16.23
N ASN A 469 -15.08 33.50 15.18
CA ASN A 469 -13.68 33.86 15.08
C ASN A 469 -13.45 35.15 15.85
N PRO A 470 -12.67 35.16 16.95
CA PRO A 470 -12.36 36.40 17.66
C PRO A 470 -11.58 37.38 16.77
N HIS A 471 -10.97 36.91 15.68
CA HIS A 471 -10.27 37.74 14.71
C HIS A 471 -11.17 38.27 13.58
N ASN A 472 -12.43 37.86 13.40
CA ASN A 472 -13.29 38.41 12.34
C ASN A 472 -14.78 38.10 12.57
N LEU A 473 -15.66 39.08 12.35
CA LEU A 473 -17.12 38.89 12.42
C LEU A 473 -17.70 38.10 11.23
N SER A 474 -17.07 38.14 10.04
CA SER A 474 -17.64 37.57 8.81
C SER A 474 -17.24 36.12 8.49
N ALA A 475 -16.41 35.48 9.32
CA ALA A 475 -16.03 34.08 9.15
C ALA A 475 -15.94 33.41 10.51
N ALA A 476 -16.70 32.33 10.74
CA ALA A 476 -16.54 31.50 11.94
C ALA A 476 -15.10 30.95 12.05
N GLY A 477 -14.62 30.78 13.29
CA GLY A 477 -13.28 30.28 13.56
C GLY A 477 -13.26 28.78 13.30
N THR A 478 -12.63 28.37 12.20
CA THR A 478 -12.99 27.17 11.41
C THR A 478 -14.39 27.31 10.80
N ALA A 479 -14.52 26.92 9.52
CA ALA A 479 -15.79 27.00 8.82
C ALA A 479 -16.84 26.15 9.57
N MET A 480 -17.86 26.81 10.12
CA MET A 480 -19.06 26.13 10.59
C MET A 480 -19.55 25.24 9.45
N PRO A 481 -19.67 23.91 9.66
CA PRO A 481 -20.05 23.01 8.58
C PRO A 481 -21.40 23.43 7.99
N SER A 482 -21.53 23.24 6.68
CA SER A 482 -22.62 23.69 5.80
C SER A 482 -24.04 23.51 6.39
N VAL A 483 -24.22 22.51 7.26
CA VAL A 483 -25.45 22.19 7.98
C VAL A 483 -26.07 23.34 8.79
N HIS A 484 -25.28 24.23 9.40
CA HIS A 484 -25.83 25.25 10.32
C HIS A 484 -26.27 26.54 9.64
N TYR A 485 -25.40 27.16 8.85
CA TYR A 485 -25.54 28.55 8.39
C TYR A 485 -25.01 28.71 6.96
N ASN A 486 -25.48 27.90 6.00
CA ASN A 486 -24.98 28.02 4.64
C ASN A 486 -25.41 29.37 4.01
N ASN A 487 -24.46 30.30 4.02
CA ASN A 487 -24.47 31.64 3.43
C ASN A 487 -25.14 32.79 4.24
N MET A 488 -24.77 33.00 5.51
CA MET A 488 -25.00 34.30 6.17
C MET A 488 -23.95 35.35 5.76
N THR A 489 -24.17 36.04 4.63
CA THR A 489 -23.53 37.34 4.34
C THR A 489 -24.52 38.41 3.87
N GLY A 490 -25.18 39.06 4.84
CA GLY A 490 -25.87 40.34 4.66
C GLY A 490 -27.34 40.29 4.20
N ALA A 491 -28.25 40.69 5.11
CA ALA A 491 -29.63 41.18 4.89
C ALA A 491 -30.64 40.37 4.02
N LYS A 492 -30.25 39.26 3.37
CA LYS A 492 -31.12 38.45 2.50
C LYS A 492 -30.88 36.95 2.74
N TYR A 493 -31.56 36.39 3.74
CA TYR A 493 -31.40 35.03 4.25
C TYR A 493 -31.40 33.90 3.19
N PRO A 494 -30.30 33.15 3.04
CA PRO A 494 -30.28 31.83 2.42
C PRO A 494 -30.43 30.74 3.49
N ALA A 495 -31.03 29.61 3.14
CA ALA A 495 -31.57 28.61 4.08
C ALA A 495 -30.56 28.01 5.10
N SER A 496 -30.96 27.94 6.37
CA SER A 496 -30.36 27.03 7.36
C SER A 496 -30.96 25.63 7.23
N TYR A 497 -30.15 24.58 7.45
CA TYR A 497 -30.57 23.17 7.35
C TYR A 497 -30.76 22.48 8.71
N VAL A 498 -30.59 23.24 9.78
CA VAL A 498 -31.09 22.92 11.12
C VAL A 498 -32.35 23.74 11.36
N THR A 499 -33.42 23.06 11.74
CA THR A 499 -34.73 23.63 12.06
C THR A 499 -34.72 24.40 13.38
N SER A 500 -35.60 25.40 13.50
CA SER A 500 -35.91 26.07 14.77
C SER A 500 -36.45 25.14 15.86
N ARG A 501 -36.82 23.90 15.49
CA ARG A 501 -37.30 22.84 16.39
C ARG A 501 -36.19 21.92 16.93
N ALA A 502 -34.92 22.23 16.66
CA ALA A 502 -33.75 21.50 17.17
C ALA A 502 -32.91 22.39 18.10
N SER A 503 -32.32 21.79 19.14
CA SER A 503 -31.44 22.44 20.11
C SER A 503 -29.97 22.14 19.80
N CYS A 504 -29.05 23.04 20.19
CA CYS A 504 -27.62 22.81 20.03
C CYS A 504 -27.14 21.53 20.77
N ALA A 505 -27.75 21.18 21.91
CA ALA A 505 -27.41 20.01 22.72
C ALA A 505 -27.80 18.66 22.07
N ASP A 506 -28.51 18.71 20.94
CA ASP A 506 -28.92 17.54 20.16
C ASP A 506 -27.75 17.02 19.31
N CYS A 507 -26.90 17.94 18.86
CA CYS A 507 -25.70 17.61 18.08
C CYS A 507 -24.43 17.79 18.91
N HIS A 508 -24.32 18.88 19.69
CA HIS A 508 -23.04 19.36 20.25
C HIS A 508 -22.75 18.90 21.68
N ARG A 509 -22.90 17.60 21.98
CA ARG A 509 -22.45 17.05 23.27
C ARG A 509 -20.95 16.84 23.33
N SER A 510 -20.35 17.20 24.47
CA SER A 510 -18.94 16.99 24.77
C SER A 510 -18.66 15.51 25.07
N GLY A 511 -17.75 14.90 24.32
CA GLY A 511 -17.31 13.51 24.50
C GLY A 511 -16.68 12.99 23.21
N THR A 512 -15.62 12.19 23.32
CA THR A 512 -14.87 11.66 22.17
C THR A 512 -15.75 10.81 21.25
N THR A 513 -16.58 9.93 21.82
CA THR A 513 -17.58 9.15 21.07
C THR A 513 -18.56 10.04 20.30
N ASN A 514 -19.13 11.07 20.94
CA ASN A 514 -20.06 12.01 20.30
C ASN A 514 -19.39 12.91 19.25
N GLN A 515 -18.08 13.11 19.32
CA GLN A 515 -17.32 13.79 18.28
C GLN A 515 -17.13 12.88 17.05
N THR A 516 -16.70 11.63 17.26
CA THR A 516 -16.55 10.64 16.19
C THR A 516 -17.87 10.41 15.45
N VAL A 517 -18.96 10.12 16.16
CA VAL A 517 -20.30 9.90 15.57
C VAL A 517 -20.75 11.10 14.72
N ARG A 518 -20.53 12.33 15.19
CA ARG A 518 -20.82 13.55 14.42
C ARG A 518 -20.02 13.64 13.13
N HIS A 519 -18.70 13.38 13.17
CA HIS A 519 -17.85 13.45 11.98
C HIS A 519 -18.27 12.40 10.95
N GLN A 520 -18.60 11.18 11.41
CA GLN A 520 -19.12 10.12 10.55
C GLN A 520 -20.45 10.53 9.89
N TRP A 521 -21.44 11.00 10.68
CA TRP A 521 -22.72 11.50 10.17
C TRP A 521 -22.55 12.67 9.18
N TYR A 522 -21.66 13.63 9.48
CA TYR A 522 -21.40 14.78 8.61
C TYR A 522 -20.87 14.38 7.23
N SER A 523 -20.08 13.31 7.15
CA SER A 523 -19.61 12.72 5.89
C SER A 523 -20.62 11.81 5.18
N SER A 524 -21.82 11.63 5.75
CA SER A 524 -22.87 10.78 5.17
C SER A 524 -23.89 11.59 4.36
N ALA A 525 -24.59 10.91 3.45
CA ALA A 525 -25.64 11.52 2.64
C ALA A 525 -26.80 12.12 3.49
N HIS A 526 -27.00 11.65 4.73
CA HIS A 526 -28.01 12.23 5.64
C HIS A 526 -27.69 13.66 6.12
N ALA A 527 -26.45 14.13 5.94
CA ALA A 527 -26.02 15.50 6.24
C ALA A 527 -25.82 16.37 4.97
N ALA A 528 -26.08 15.83 3.78
CA ALA A 528 -25.74 16.46 2.50
C ALA A 528 -26.73 17.56 2.09
N VAL A 529 -26.59 18.75 2.70
CA VAL A 529 -27.50 19.90 2.52
C VAL A 529 -27.60 20.47 1.11
N THR A 530 -26.72 20.07 0.19
CA THR A 530 -26.74 20.48 -1.22
C THR A 530 -27.57 19.55 -2.10
N ASP A 531 -27.78 18.32 -1.66
CA ASP A 531 -28.20 17.23 -2.53
C ASP A 531 -29.72 17.23 -2.72
N ALA A 532 -30.16 16.79 -3.90
CA ALA A 532 -31.58 16.80 -4.30
C ALA A 532 -32.57 16.26 -3.24
N PRO A 533 -32.26 15.21 -2.44
CA PRO A 533 -33.13 14.76 -1.35
C PRO A 533 -33.48 15.82 -0.28
N PHE A 534 -32.78 16.96 -0.21
CA PHE A 534 -33.10 18.05 0.72
C PHE A 534 -33.28 19.42 0.01
N THR A 535 -32.80 19.55 -1.23
CA THR A 535 -32.82 20.82 -1.98
C THR A 535 -33.91 20.89 -3.06
N GLU A 536 -34.23 19.79 -3.75
CA GLU A 536 -35.10 19.72 -4.94
C GLU A 536 -36.45 20.42 -4.74
N TYR A 537 -37.04 20.24 -3.56
CA TYR A 537 -38.30 20.89 -3.17
C TYR A 537 -38.18 21.53 -1.79
N ASP A 538 -39.13 22.40 -1.44
CA ASP A 538 -39.33 22.80 -0.05
C ASP A 538 -40.11 21.73 0.70
N PHE A 539 -39.43 20.63 1.05
CA PHE A 539 -40.07 19.39 1.51
C PHE A 539 -40.99 19.54 2.74
N LYS A 540 -40.73 20.52 3.62
CA LYS A 540 -41.61 20.82 4.78
C LYS A 540 -43.05 21.22 4.39
N THR A 541 -43.24 21.69 3.15
CA THR A 541 -44.54 22.09 2.58
C THR A 541 -45.26 20.94 1.85
N ARG A 542 -44.66 19.75 1.74
CA ARG A 542 -45.18 18.63 0.94
C ARG A 542 -45.58 17.41 1.76
N SER A 543 -46.89 17.17 1.88
CA SER A 543 -47.45 15.99 2.50
C SER A 543 -46.95 14.70 1.84
N GLY A 544 -46.70 13.66 2.64
CA GLY A 544 -46.05 12.41 2.22
C GLY A 544 -44.53 12.52 2.10
N CYS A 545 -43.99 13.66 1.65
CA CYS A 545 -42.54 13.84 1.50
C CYS A 545 -41.83 14.16 2.83
N VAL A 546 -42.48 14.94 3.71
CA VAL A 546 -41.93 15.33 5.02
C VAL A 546 -41.37 14.17 5.84
N GLN A 547 -42.00 13.00 5.75
CA GLN A 547 -41.67 11.81 6.53
C GLN A 547 -40.21 11.34 6.33
N CYS A 548 -39.57 11.65 5.19
CA CYS A 548 -38.21 11.19 4.84
C CYS A 548 -37.24 12.29 4.46
N HIS A 549 -37.74 13.47 4.12
CA HIS A 549 -36.95 14.61 3.68
C HIS A 549 -36.86 15.72 4.76
N THR A 550 -37.38 15.46 5.97
CA THR A 550 -37.25 16.34 7.14
C THR A 550 -37.11 15.51 8.42
N THR A 551 -36.29 15.96 9.38
CA THR A 551 -36.20 15.33 10.72
C THR A 551 -37.55 15.39 11.43
N THR A 552 -38.18 16.56 11.47
CA THR A 552 -39.45 16.81 12.16
C THR A 552 -40.56 15.92 11.60
N GLY A 553 -40.63 15.77 10.27
CA GLY A 553 -41.57 14.88 9.62
C GLY A 553 -41.29 13.39 9.89
N PHE A 554 -40.02 12.97 9.88
CA PHE A 554 -39.66 11.59 10.28
C PHE A 554 -40.05 11.29 11.73
N VAL A 555 -39.82 12.23 12.66
CA VAL A 555 -40.20 12.08 14.07
C VAL A 555 -41.73 11.96 14.23
N ALA A 556 -42.50 12.77 13.51
CA ALA A 556 -43.97 12.70 13.52
C ALA A 556 -44.50 11.41 12.86
N TYR A 557 -43.85 10.92 11.79
CA TYR A 557 -44.20 9.68 11.12
C TYR A 557 -43.85 8.43 11.94
N SER A 558 -42.64 8.37 12.50
CA SER A 558 -42.19 7.23 13.30
C SER A 558 -42.97 7.06 14.62
N THR A 559 -43.62 8.11 15.13
CA THR A 559 -44.42 8.08 16.37
C THR A 559 -45.94 7.98 16.14
N GLY A 560 -46.49 8.71 15.17
CA GLY A 560 -47.94 8.77 14.92
C GLY A 560 -48.35 8.52 13.46
N LYS A 561 -47.42 8.08 12.60
CA LYS A 561 -47.58 7.91 11.14
C LYS A 561 -48.17 9.14 10.43
N VAL A 562 -47.91 10.33 10.99
CA VAL A 562 -48.31 11.63 10.44
C VAL A 562 -47.50 11.91 9.18
N THR A 563 -48.19 12.13 8.05
CA THR A 563 -47.58 12.46 6.76
C THR A 563 -47.90 13.88 6.29
N ALA A 564 -48.72 14.65 7.01
CA ALA A 564 -49.11 16.01 6.63
C ALA A 564 -47.92 16.98 6.64
N ALA A 565 -47.87 17.88 5.65
CA ALA A 565 -46.97 19.03 5.66
C ALA A 565 -47.14 19.88 6.92
N TRP A 566 -46.05 20.48 7.41
CA TRP A 566 -46.03 21.25 8.66
C TRP A 566 -45.36 22.63 8.55
N GLY A 567 -44.65 22.90 7.45
CA GLY A 567 -43.90 24.15 7.25
C GLY A 567 -44.60 25.12 6.31
N ASP A 568 -44.33 26.41 6.53
CA ASP A 568 -44.79 27.52 5.70
C ASP A 568 -43.82 27.77 4.54
N ALA A 569 -44.31 28.24 3.38
CA ALA A 569 -43.47 28.63 2.25
C ALA A 569 -42.76 29.98 2.46
N SER A 570 -43.19 30.82 3.41
CA SER A 570 -42.49 32.04 3.81
C SER A 570 -41.24 31.73 4.64
N ASP A 571 -41.29 30.67 5.46
CA ASP A 571 -40.15 30.13 6.20
C ASP A 571 -39.12 29.58 5.20
N LYS A 572 -37.89 30.09 5.24
CA LYS A 572 -36.79 29.69 4.35
C LYS A 572 -35.87 28.65 4.98
N THR A 573 -36.14 28.16 6.18
CA THR A 573 -35.42 27.03 6.76
C THR A 573 -35.72 25.74 5.98
N LYS A 574 -34.75 24.82 6.01
CA LYS A 574 -34.83 23.46 5.50
C LYS A 574 -34.39 22.50 6.60
N GLU A 575 -34.59 21.21 6.37
CA GLU A 575 -34.12 20.16 7.28
C GLU A 575 -33.41 19.06 6.50
N VAL A 576 -32.37 18.49 7.12
CA VAL A 576 -31.81 17.19 6.75
C VAL A 576 -32.22 16.13 7.78
N ILE A 577 -31.72 14.88 7.65
CA ILE A 577 -31.94 13.82 8.63
C ILE A 577 -30.85 13.89 9.72
N THR A 578 -31.20 14.56 10.82
CA THR A 578 -30.33 14.77 11.99
C THR A 578 -30.46 13.64 13.02
N CYS A 579 -29.60 13.66 14.04
CA CYS A 579 -29.56 12.66 15.12
C CYS A 579 -30.95 12.38 15.76
N ARG A 580 -31.82 13.39 15.90
CA ARG A 580 -33.17 13.23 16.49
C ARG A 580 -34.13 12.36 15.68
N ALA A 581 -33.89 12.19 14.38
CA ALA A 581 -34.73 11.31 13.57
C ALA A 581 -34.61 9.87 14.09
N CYS A 582 -33.37 9.37 14.17
CA CYS A 582 -33.07 7.99 14.57
C CYS A 582 -33.02 7.78 16.09
N HIS A 583 -32.72 8.81 16.89
CA HIS A 583 -32.59 8.68 18.36
C HIS A 583 -33.73 9.39 19.10
N SER A 584 -34.33 8.70 20.07
CA SER A 584 -35.28 9.27 21.02
C SER A 584 -34.57 10.05 22.12
N ASP A 585 -33.40 9.59 22.56
CA ASP A 585 -32.50 10.32 23.46
C ASP A 585 -31.04 10.21 23.00
N ILE A 586 -30.49 11.34 22.58
CA ILE A 586 -29.10 11.47 22.10
C ILE A 586 -28.11 11.51 23.27
N SER A 587 -28.58 11.81 24.49
CA SER A 587 -27.75 11.81 25.71
C SER A 587 -27.10 10.45 25.96
N ASN A 588 -27.91 9.40 25.80
CA ASN A 588 -27.58 8.01 26.10
C ASN A 588 -27.47 7.15 24.82
N GLY A 589 -27.55 7.77 23.64
CA GLY A 589 -27.52 7.08 22.34
C GLY A 589 -28.76 6.21 22.05
N THR A 590 -29.84 6.35 22.81
CA THR A 590 -31.05 5.52 22.71
C THR A 590 -31.70 5.69 21.33
N ALA A 591 -31.70 4.61 20.55
CA ALA A 591 -32.39 4.56 19.27
C ALA A 591 -33.91 4.59 19.45
N ARG A 592 -34.60 5.24 18.52
CA ARG A 592 -36.06 5.29 18.45
C ARG A 592 -36.59 3.92 17.98
N VAL A 593 -37.50 3.33 18.75
CA VAL A 593 -38.17 2.08 18.36
C VAL A 593 -39.29 2.39 17.38
N VAL A 594 -39.33 1.66 16.25
CA VAL A 594 -40.31 1.83 15.17
C VAL A 594 -40.89 0.47 14.80
N GLN A 595 -42.22 0.40 14.67
CA GLN A 595 -42.94 -0.80 14.21
C GLN A 595 -42.79 -0.97 12.68
N PRO A 596 -42.91 -2.19 12.13
CA PRO A 596 -42.80 -2.40 10.69
C PRO A 596 -43.82 -1.59 9.91
N VAL A 597 -43.36 -1.03 8.80
CA VAL A 597 -44.16 -0.19 7.93
C VAL A 597 -44.75 -1.00 6.78
N SER A 598 -45.96 -0.63 6.35
CA SER A 598 -46.52 -0.95 5.04
C SER A 598 -46.21 0.24 4.11
N PRO A 599 -45.12 0.22 3.34
CA PRO A 599 -44.60 1.42 2.67
C PRO A 599 -45.32 1.72 1.34
N TYR A 600 -46.12 0.79 0.84
CA TYR A 600 -46.78 0.83 -0.45
C TYR A 600 -48.29 0.90 -0.26
N SER A 601 -48.95 1.82 -0.97
CA SER A 601 -50.42 1.90 -1.00
C SER A 601 -51.03 0.96 -2.07
N ASP A 602 -50.23 0.58 -3.07
CA ASP A 602 -50.58 -0.29 -4.18
C ASP A 602 -50.33 -1.79 -3.90
N LEU A 603 -49.83 -2.15 -2.72
CA LEU A 603 -49.53 -3.54 -2.35
C LEU A 603 -49.82 -3.80 -0.87
N ALA A 604 -50.67 -4.79 -0.57
CA ALA A 604 -50.95 -5.26 0.78
C ALA A 604 -49.75 -6.05 1.36
N TRP A 605 -48.69 -5.31 1.73
CA TRP A 605 -47.46 -5.87 2.28
C TRP A 605 -46.90 -4.98 3.40
N THR A 606 -46.42 -5.63 4.45
CA THR A 606 -45.73 -5.01 5.58
C THR A 606 -44.31 -5.56 5.64
N ASN A 607 -43.34 -4.70 5.96
CA ASN A 607 -41.98 -5.14 6.26
C ASN A 607 -41.97 -6.20 7.37
N ARG A 608 -40.92 -7.04 7.37
CA ARG A 608 -40.66 -7.93 8.51
C ARG A 608 -40.14 -7.10 9.68
N GLU A 609 -40.50 -7.48 10.91
CA GLU A 609 -39.77 -7.06 12.11
C GLU A 609 -38.26 -7.23 11.91
N ALA A 610 -37.52 -6.13 12.08
CA ALA A 610 -36.08 -6.07 11.89
C ALA A 610 -35.36 -5.22 12.97
N GLY A 611 -35.96 -5.10 14.16
CA GLY A 611 -35.36 -4.35 15.27
C GLY A 611 -35.05 -2.91 14.87
N ALA A 612 -33.82 -2.45 15.14
CA ALA A 612 -33.38 -1.10 14.79
C ALA A 612 -33.44 -0.79 13.28
N SER A 613 -33.34 -1.81 12.41
CA SER A 613 -33.46 -1.61 10.95
C SER A 613 -34.88 -1.23 10.49
N ASN A 614 -35.90 -1.35 11.34
CA ASN A 614 -37.24 -0.79 11.06
C ASN A 614 -37.16 0.74 10.82
N LEU A 615 -36.24 1.45 11.47
CA LEU A 615 -35.97 2.89 11.23
C LEU A 615 -35.60 3.16 9.76
N CYS A 616 -34.78 2.29 9.17
CA CYS A 616 -34.33 2.44 7.79
C CYS A 616 -35.49 2.19 6.82
N PHE A 617 -36.34 1.20 7.09
CA PHE A 617 -37.44 0.81 6.21
C PHE A 617 -38.55 1.85 6.08
N ASP A 618 -38.75 2.74 7.07
CA ASP A 618 -39.73 3.84 6.99
C ASP A 618 -39.48 4.76 5.77
N CYS A 619 -38.24 4.81 5.26
CA CYS A 619 -37.87 5.57 4.06
C CYS A 619 -37.27 4.71 2.95
N HIS A 620 -36.30 3.85 3.27
CA HIS A 620 -35.57 3.05 2.28
C HIS A 620 -36.32 1.80 1.80
N SER A 621 -37.63 1.72 1.99
CA SER A 621 -38.47 0.74 1.27
C SER A 621 -38.86 1.21 -0.13
N GLY A 622 -38.77 2.51 -0.43
CA GLY A 622 -39.47 3.10 -1.57
C GLY A 622 -40.96 3.34 -1.24
N ARG A 623 -41.74 3.83 -2.22
CA ARG A 623 -43.13 4.29 -2.01
C ARG A 623 -44.16 3.76 -3.01
N ASN A 624 -43.71 3.39 -4.21
CA ASN A 624 -44.53 2.83 -5.28
C ASN A 624 -43.85 1.55 -5.77
N THR A 625 -44.63 0.57 -6.25
CA THR A 625 -44.10 -0.65 -6.84
C THR A 625 -44.54 -0.81 -8.30
N GLY A 626 -43.98 -1.79 -9.00
CA GLY A 626 -44.49 -2.21 -10.31
C GLY A 626 -45.96 -2.69 -10.28
N ASN A 627 -46.51 -3.03 -9.11
CA ASN A 627 -47.92 -3.43 -8.99
C ASN A 627 -48.88 -2.29 -9.40
N GLY A 628 -48.53 -1.04 -9.14
CA GLY A 628 -49.30 0.13 -9.62
C GLY A 628 -49.39 0.26 -11.15
N ILE A 629 -48.48 -0.37 -11.90
CA ILE A 629 -48.55 -0.50 -13.37
C ILE A 629 -49.44 -1.70 -13.74
N GLN A 630 -49.22 -2.86 -13.12
CA GLN A 630 -50.01 -4.07 -13.40
C GLN A 630 -51.50 -3.89 -13.08
N ALA A 631 -51.84 -3.14 -12.03
CA ALA A 631 -53.23 -2.79 -11.66
C ALA A 631 -53.94 -1.89 -12.69
N LYS A 632 -53.21 -1.29 -13.64
CA LYS A 632 -53.78 -0.49 -14.75
C LYS A 632 -54.09 -1.31 -16.00
N VAL A 633 -53.67 -2.57 -16.06
CA VAL A 633 -53.99 -3.46 -17.19
C VAL A 633 -55.51 -3.68 -17.27
N GLY A 634 -56.09 -3.41 -18.44
CA GLY A 634 -57.53 -3.49 -18.67
C GLY A 634 -58.33 -2.27 -18.19
N SER A 635 -57.72 -1.30 -17.51
CA SER A 635 -58.39 -0.09 -16.99
C SER A 635 -57.78 1.23 -17.48
N ALA A 636 -56.55 1.23 -17.97
CA ALA A 636 -55.89 2.38 -18.59
C ALA A 636 -55.46 2.09 -20.04
N ASP A 637 -55.43 3.14 -20.86
CA ASP A 637 -54.89 3.12 -22.21
C ASP A 637 -53.38 3.35 -22.21
N PHE A 638 -52.60 2.26 -22.30
CA PHE A 638 -51.14 2.32 -22.40
C PHE A 638 -50.61 2.94 -23.69
N THR A 639 -51.45 3.20 -24.70
CA THR A 639 -51.04 3.98 -25.88
C THR A 639 -51.04 5.49 -25.61
N ASN A 640 -51.59 5.94 -24.48
CA ASN A 640 -51.56 7.34 -24.04
C ASN A 640 -51.51 7.49 -22.50
N LEU A 641 -50.64 6.73 -21.84
CA LEU A 641 -50.42 6.78 -20.39
C LEU A 641 -49.04 7.37 -20.05
N ALA A 642 -49.02 8.45 -19.28
CA ALA A 642 -47.78 9.04 -18.77
C ALA A 642 -46.98 8.05 -17.90
N TYR A 643 -45.65 8.14 -17.94
CA TYR A 643 -44.75 7.26 -17.19
C TYR A 643 -45.04 7.25 -15.68
N LEU A 644 -45.20 6.05 -15.11
CA LEU A 644 -45.22 5.85 -13.65
C LEU A 644 -43.77 5.65 -13.16
N ALA A 645 -43.25 6.58 -12.38
CA ALA A 645 -41.91 6.50 -11.84
C ALA A 645 -41.84 5.69 -10.52
N PRO A 646 -40.77 4.89 -10.30
CA PRO A 646 -40.44 4.33 -9.00
C PRO A 646 -39.98 5.43 -8.04
N HIS A 647 -39.98 5.12 -6.73
CA HIS A 647 -39.36 5.95 -5.71
C HIS A 647 -37.98 5.41 -5.34
N TYR A 648 -37.03 6.31 -5.07
CA TYR A 648 -35.59 6.01 -5.00
C TYR A 648 -35.15 5.40 -3.66
N LEU A 649 -33.95 4.81 -3.65
CA LEU A 649 -33.29 4.18 -2.50
C LEU A 649 -34.18 3.17 -1.74
N SER A 650 -35.01 2.45 -2.50
CA SER A 650 -35.91 1.35 -2.12
C SER A 650 -35.17 0.04 -1.73
N ALA A 651 -34.03 0.15 -1.05
CA ALA A 651 -33.17 -0.96 -0.67
C ALA A 651 -33.91 -2.07 0.08
N GLY A 652 -34.81 -1.72 1.01
CA GLY A 652 -35.65 -2.65 1.76
C GLY A 652 -36.69 -3.36 0.89
N GLY A 653 -37.26 -2.66 -0.09
CA GLY A 653 -38.18 -3.27 -1.06
C GLY A 653 -37.48 -4.26 -2.00
N THR A 654 -36.28 -3.92 -2.44
CA THR A 654 -35.40 -4.77 -3.26
C THR A 654 -34.90 -5.99 -2.46
N LEU A 655 -34.47 -5.78 -1.21
CA LEU A 655 -34.09 -6.84 -0.27
C LEU A 655 -35.24 -7.84 -0.02
N ASN A 656 -36.48 -7.37 0.02
CA ASN A 656 -37.67 -8.22 0.19
C ASN A 656 -38.27 -8.74 -1.14
N GLY A 657 -37.74 -8.32 -2.30
CA GLY A 657 -38.23 -8.73 -3.62
C GLY A 657 -39.63 -8.21 -3.97
N LYS A 658 -39.94 -6.94 -3.62
CA LYS A 658 -41.30 -6.36 -3.72
C LYS A 658 -41.45 -5.10 -4.58
N THR A 659 -40.36 -4.46 -5.00
CA THR A 659 -40.40 -3.15 -5.68
C THR A 659 -40.64 -3.20 -7.17
N GLY A 660 -39.94 -4.10 -7.88
CA GLY A 660 -39.94 -4.18 -9.33
C GLY A 660 -41.21 -4.77 -9.96
N TYR A 661 -41.37 -4.51 -11.25
CA TYR A 661 -42.40 -5.07 -12.10
C TYR A 661 -42.01 -6.47 -12.56
N SER A 662 -42.94 -7.44 -12.44
CA SER A 662 -42.64 -8.88 -12.58
C SER A 662 -43.12 -9.54 -13.87
N PHE A 663 -43.70 -8.81 -14.83
CA PHE A 663 -44.10 -9.32 -16.16
C PHE A 663 -45.05 -10.55 -16.12
N GLY A 664 -45.84 -10.70 -15.06
CA GLY A 664 -46.69 -11.89 -14.83
C GLY A 664 -45.93 -13.16 -14.41
N GLN A 665 -44.61 -13.10 -14.28
CA GLN A 665 -43.75 -14.22 -13.88
C GLN A 665 -43.74 -14.40 -12.35
N THR A 666 -43.34 -15.59 -11.89
CA THR A 666 -43.24 -15.89 -10.45
C THR A 666 -41.95 -15.36 -9.83
N TYR A 667 -42.06 -14.27 -9.07
CA TYR A 667 -40.94 -13.63 -8.35
C TYR A 667 -40.92 -13.92 -6.83
N SER A 668 -41.85 -14.73 -6.32
CA SER A 668 -42.02 -14.98 -4.87
C SER A 668 -40.77 -15.53 -4.18
N PHE A 669 -40.00 -16.40 -4.86
CA PHE A 669 -38.74 -16.97 -4.35
C PHE A 669 -37.70 -15.90 -3.96
N TYR A 670 -37.64 -14.77 -4.65
CA TYR A 670 -36.66 -13.73 -4.32
C TYR A 670 -36.89 -13.06 -2.96
N SER A 671 -38.08 -13.25 -2.38
CA SER A 671 -38.37 -12.84 -1.01
C SER A 671 -37.80 -13.79 0.06
N THR A 672 -37.21 -14.93 -0.29
CA THR A 672 -36.62 -15.89 0.70
C THR A 672 -35.09 -15.84 0.77
N ASN A 673 -34.45 -14.77 0.30
CA ASN A 673 -32.98 -14.66 0.31
C ASN A 673 -32.40 -14.50 1.73
N SER A 674 -31.18 -15.01 1.94
CA SER A 674 -30.50 -15.04 3.24
C SER A 674 -30.06 -13.67 3.77
N HIS A 675 -29.96 -12.64 2.93
CA HIS A 675 -29.65 -11.29 3.44
C HIS A 675 -30.79 -10.75 4.31
N ARG A 676 -32.04 -11.25 4.14
CA ARG A 676 -33.19 -10.95 5.02
C ARG A 676 -33.07 -11.51 6.44
N THR A 677 -32.12 -12.40 6.72
CA THR A 677 -31.89 -12.95 8.07
C THR A 677 -30.66 -12.37 8.76
N ILE A 678 -29.87 -11.52 8.10
CA ILE A 678 -28.75 -10.82 8.73
C ILE A 678 -29.28 -9.88 9.83
N GLY A 679 -28.60 -9.85 10.98
CA GLY A 679 -29.01 -9.08 12.14
C GLY A 679 -30.33 -9.53 12.79
N MET A 680 -30.83 -10.74 12.45
CA MET A 680 -32.07 -11.29 13.00
C MET A 680 -31.77 -12.49 13.89
N ALA A 681 -32.19 -12.44 15.16
CA ALA A 681 -32.02 -13.54 16.12
C ALA A 681 -30.58 -14.10 16.19
N ASN A 682 -29.59 -13.22 16.01
CA ASN A 682 -28.16 -13.53 15.93
C ASN A 682 -27.79 -14.61 14.89
N PHE A 683 -28.56 -14.74 13.80
CA PHE A 683 -28.27 -15.64 12.70
C PHE A 683 -26.82 -15.45 12.20
N ASN A 684 -26.06 -16.55 12.12
CA ASN A 684 -24.62 -16.55 11.79
C ASN A 684 -23.80 -15.46 12.53
N ASN A 685 -24.07 -15.24 13.82
CA ASN A 685 -23.37 -14.25 14.65
C ASN A 685 -23.41 -12.82 14.08
N THR A 686 -24.47 -12.44 13.38
CA THR A 686 -24.62 -11.10 12.76
C THR A 686 -25.41 -10.09 13.62
N GLY A 687 -25.76 -10.45 14.87
CA GLY A 687 -26.44 -9.56 15.82
C GLY A 687 -27.98 -9.56 15.73
N ASN A 688 -28.61 -8.58 16.39
CA ASN A 688 -30.08 -8.48 16.57
C ASN A 688 -30.69 -7.15 16.08
N ASP A 689 -29.89 -6.26 15.48
CA ASP A 689 -30.31 -4.91 15.09
C ASP A 689 -30.92 -4.84 13.67
N GLY A 690 -31.11 -5.99 13.02
CA GLY A 690 -31.61 -6.15 11.66
C GLY A 690 -30.57 -5.98 10.55
N GLN A 691 -31.03 -6.20 9.32
CA GLN A 691 -30.19 -6.37 8.13
C GLN A 691 -29.44 -5.10 7.76
N CYS A 692 -30.13 -3.95 7.84
CA CYS A 692 -29.58 -2.66 7.45
C CYS A 692 -28.48 -2.22 8.43
N VAL A 693 -28.74 -2.27 9.74
CA VAL A 693 -27.79 -1.84 10.77
C VAL A 693 -26.56 -2.76 10.81
N ALA A 694 -26.74 -4.08 10.66
CA ALA A 694 -25.63 -5.03 10.68
C ALA A 694 -24.61 -4.78 9.54
N CYS A 695 -25.07 -4.40 8.35
CA CYS A 695 -24.19 -4.13 7.21
C CYS A 695 -23.78 -2.64 7.08
N HIS A 696 -24.66 -1.68 7.36
CA HIS A 696 -24.37 -0.27 7.12
C HIS A 696 -23.83 0.48 8.35
N MET A 697 -23.99 -0.08 9.56
CA MET A 697 -23.47 0.49 10.81
C MET A 697 -22.64 -0.54 11.60
N PRO A 698 -21.59 -1.15 10.99
CA PRO A 698 -20.71 -2.07 11.70
C PRO A 698 -20.04 -1.39 12.89
N VAL A 699 -19.65 -2.20 13.88
CA VAL A 699 -18.97 -1.69 15.08
C VAL A 699 -17.50 -1.43 14.77
N GLU A 700 -17.08 -0.18 14.93
CA GLU A 700 -15.72 0.30 14.75
C GLU A 700 -15.27 0.94 16.07
N ASN A 701 -14.12 0.51 16.64
CA ASN A 701 -13.61 1.00 17.93
C ASN A 701 -14.65 0.97 19.08
N GLY A 702 -15.52 -0.05 19.09
CA GLY A 702 -16.55 -0.25 20.13
C GLY A 702 -17.84 0.55 19.93
N VAL A 703 -17.99 1.32 18.84
CA VAL A 703 -19.20 2.10 18.53
C VAL A 703 -19.74 1.76 17.15
N LYS A 704 -21.07 1.76 16.96
CA LYS A 704 -21.68 1.59 15.63
C LYS A 704 -21.31 2.79 14.75
N ASN A 705 -20.76 2.54 13.56
CA ASN A 705 -20.40 3.64 12.66
C ASN A 705 -21.66 4.39 12.16
N HIS A 706 -21.51 5.69 11.90
CA HIS A 706 -22.56 6.55 11.36
C HIS A 706 -22.20 7.10 9.97
N TYR A 707 -21.33 6.39 9.25
CA TYR A 707 -21.09 6.63 7.82
C TYR A 707 -22.25 6.09 6.97
N TYR A 708 -22.97 5.07 7.47
CA TYR A 708 -24.00 4.30 6.76
C TYR A 708 -23.48 3.57 5.51
N GLN A 709 -22.16 3.35 5.44
CA GLN A 709 -21.47 2.71 4.32
C GLN A 709 -21.04 1.29 4.69
N ALA A 710 -21.53 0.30 3.93
CA ALA A 710 -21.09 -1.09 4.06
C ALA A 710 -19.71 -1.36 3.44
N VAL A 711 -19.25 -0.51 2.52
CA VAL A 711 -17.98 -0.64 1.81
C VAL A 711 -17.32 0.72 1.62
N ALA A 712 -15.99 0.78 1.72
CA ALA A 712 -15.24 1.97 1.33
C ALA A 712 -15.08 2.00 -0.19
N LYS A 713 -15.09 3.22 -0.76
CA LYS A 713 -14.96 3.42 -2.20
C LYS A 713 -13.94 4.52 -2.52
N ASP A 714 -13.33 4.44 -3.70
CA ASP A 714 -12.56 5.55 -4.27
C ASP A 714 -13.47 6.62 -4.91
N ALA A 715 -12.86 7.67 -5.47
CA ALA A 715 -13.57 8.74 -6.18
C ALA A 715 -14.34 8.26 -7.44
N ASN A 716 -13.98 7.11 -8.01
CA ASN A 716 -14.67 6.48 -9.15
C ASN A 716 -15.77 5.51 -8.68
N GLY A 717 -15.99 5.40 -7.36
CA GLY A 717 -16.94 4.48 -6.75
C GLY A 717 -16.52 3.01 -6.77
N THR A 718 -15.26 2.70 -7.08
CA THR A 718 -14.67 1.35 -6.99
C THR A 718 -14.60 0.93 -5.53
N VAL A 719 -15.00 -0.29 -5.19
CA VAL A 719 -14.88 -0.80 -3.82
C VAL A 719 -13.40 -1.06 -3.50
N THR A 720 -12.85 -0.29 -2.56
CA THR A 720 -11.44 -0.36 -2.14
C THR A 720 -11.23 -1.19 -0.88
N SER A 721 -12.22 -1.24 0.01
CA SER A 721 -12.23 -2.15 1.16
C SER A 721 -13.66 -2.52 1.58
N VAL A 722 -13.77 -3.58 2.38
CA VAL A 722 -15.02 -4.05 2.98
C VAL A 722 -14.86 -3.96 4.50
N PRO A 723 -15.16 -2.81 5.15
CA PRO A 723 -15.05 -2.66 6.61
C PRO A 723 -15.99 -3.63 7.36
N THR A 724 -17.06 -4.08 6.71
CA THR A 724 -18.02 -5.08 7.21
C THR A 724 -17.53 -6.52 7.07
N SER A 725 -16.26 -6.76 6.72
CA SER A 725 -15.71 -8.09 6.41
C SER A 725 -15.96 -9.14 7.50
N ALA A 726 -16.08 -8.74 8.77
CA ALA A 726 -16.49 -9.64 9.85
C ALA A 726 -17.93 -10.17 9.68
N VAL A 727 -18.91 -9.29 9.44
CA VAL A 727 -20.32 -9.67 9.23
C VAL A 727 -20.49 -10.48 7.95
N CYS A 728 -19.79 -10.08 6.89
CA CYS A 728 -19.77 -10.79 5.62
C CYS A 728 -19.09 -12.16 5.72
N GLY A 729 -17.95 -12.23 6.42
CA GLY A 729 -17.13 -13.42 6.56
C GLY A 729 -17.86 -14.58 7.26
N ASN A 730 -18.77 -14.26 8.18
CA ASN A 730 -19.63 -15.26 8.85
C ASN A 730 -20.54 -16.05 7.88
N CYS A 731 -20.77 -15.57 6.65
CA CYS A 731 -21.54 -16.27 5.63
C CYS A 731 -20.74 -16.59 4.36
N HIS A 732 -19.78 -15.74 3.98
CA HIS A 732 -19.05 -15.83 2.71
C HIS A 732 -17.57 -16.28 2.86
N GLY A 733 -17.04 -16.41 4.08
CA GLY A 733 -15.65 -16.77 4.32
C GLY A 733 -14.66 -15.88 3.56
N ALA A 734 -13.62 -16.50 2.97
CA ALA A 734 -12.63 -15.82 2.15
C ALA A 734 -13.13 -15.42 0.74
N THR A 735 -14.33 -15.82 0.34
CA THR A 735 -14.85 -15.62 -1.03
C THR A 735 -15.30 -14.18 -1.28
N LEU A 736 -15.73 -13.43 -0.24
CA LEU A 736 -16.12 -12.03 -0.41
C LEU A 736 -14.90 -11.10 -0.43
N THR A 737 -14.34 -10.94 -1.62
CA THR A 737 -13.26 -9.97 -1.89
C THR A 737 -13.81 -8.66 -2.46
N THR A 738 -12.99 -7.60 -2.42
CA THR A 738 -13.27 -6.35 -3.16
C THR A 738 -13.42 -6.62 -4.67
N GLY A 739 -12.62 -7.54 -5.22
CA GLY A 739 -12.74 -8.01 -6.60
C GLY A 739 -14.10 -8.64 -6.92
N PHE A 740 -14.62 -9.52 -6.05
CA PHE A 740 -15.95 -10.13 -6.20
C PHE A 740 -17.07 -9.10 -6.20
N LEU A 741 -17.02 -8.13 -5.27
CA LEU A 741 -18.01 -7.05 -5.20
C LEU A 741 -17.95 -6.10 -6.40
N ASN A 742 -16.74 -5.75 -6.86
CA ASN A 742 -16.56 -4.94 -8.05
C ASN A 742 -17.03 -5.69 -9.31
N GLY A 743 -16.72 -6.98 -9.47
CA GLY A 743 -17.23 -7.78 -10.59
C GLY A 743 -18.77 -7.87 -10.60
N SER A 744 -19.38 -8.09 -9.43
CA SER A 744 -20.84 -8.09 -9.28
C SER A 744 -21.47 -6.73 -9.61
N LYS A 745 -20.83 -5.63 -9.21
CA LYS A 745 -21.22 -4.25 -9.54
C LYS A 745 -21.09 -3.96 -11.04
N THR A 746 -20.01 -4.41 -11.68
CA THR A 746 -19.75 -4.22 -13.12
C THR A 746 -20.77 -4.96 -13.96
N GLY A 747 -21.03 -6.25 -13.69
CA GLY A 747 -22.07 -7.00 -14.41
C GLY A 747 -23.45 -6.35 -14.28
N TYR A 748 -23.81 -5.90 -13.07
CA TYR A 748 -25.05 -5.14 -12.82
C TYR A 748 -25.13 -3.84 -13.62
N ALA A 749 -24.06 -3.02 -13.61
CA ALA A 749 -24.02 -1.75 -14.33
C ALA A 749 -24.05 -1.93 -15.86
N ASN A 750 -23.33 -2.93 -16.38
CA ASN A 750 -23.32 -3.27 -17.79
C ASN A 750 -24.70 -3.74 -18.26
N THR A 751 -25.37 -4.62 -17.51
CA THR A 751 -26.73 -5.08 -17.85
C THR A 751 -27.77 -3.96 -17.73
N LEU A 752 -27.62 -3.02 -16.77
CA LEU A 752 -28.39 -1.77 -16.75
C LEU A 752 -28.20 -0.95 -18.03
N ASN A 753 -26.97 -0.84 -18.53
CA ASN A 753 -26.68 -0.13 -19.78
C ASN A 753 -27.32 -0.82 -21.01
N ILE A 754 -27.30 -2.16 -21.08
CA ILE A 754 -28.04 -2.90 -22.12
C ILE A 754 -29.53 -2.56 -22.09
N LEU A 755 -30.16 -2.57 -20.91
CA LEU A 755 -31.58 -2.22 -20.80
C LEU A 755 -31.86 -0.78 -21.28
N LYS A 756 -30.97 0.18 -20.98
CA LYS A 756 -31.06 1.55 -21.51
C LYS A 756 -31.02 1.59 -23.04
N LEU A 757 -30.10 0.85 -23.66
CA LEU A 757 -29.93 0.81 -25.12
C LEU A 757 -31.13 0.16 -25.80
N VAL A 758 -31.62 -0.98 -25.29
CA VAL A 758 -32.79 -1.70 -25.84
C VAL A 758 -34.07 -0.87 -25.70
N LEU A 759 -34.27 -0.17 -24.58
CA LEU A 759 -35.35 0.82 -24.42
C LEU A 759 -35.24 1.93 -25.47
N GLY A 760 -34.05 2.48 -25.68
CA GLY A 760 -33.78 3.51 -26.70
C GLY A 760 -34.09 3.06 -28.13
N GLN A 761 -33.65 1.86 -28.53
CA GLN A 761 -33.95 1.27 -29.84
C GLN A 761 -35.45 1.09 -30.10
N LYS A 762 -36.26 0.84 -29.05
CA LYS A 762 -37.73 0.76 -29.15
C LYS A 762 -38.42 2.13 -29.00
N GLY A 763 -37.67 3.23 -28.99
CA GLY A 763 -38.20 4.60 -28.90
C GLY A 763 -38.47 5.11 -27.49
N TYR A 764 -38.15 4.34 -26.45
CA TYR A 764 -38.30 4.71 -25.04
C TYR A 764 -37.02 5.37 -24.51
N ALA A 765 -36.74 6.59 -24.97
CA ALA A 765 -35.51 7.30 -24.62
C ALA A 765 -35.50 7.77 -23.15
N TYR A 766 -34.48 7.34 -22.40
CA TYR A 766 -34.24 7.79 -21.02
C TYR A 766 -33.55 9.16 -20.98
N THR A 767 -33.99 10.01 -20.06
CA THR A 767 -33.41 11.30 -19.69
C THR A 767 -33.16 11.38 -18.18
N ASP A 768 -32.19 12.17 -17.73
CA ASP A 768 -31.86 12.27 -16.30
C ASP A 768 -32.82 13.14 -15.48
N ASN A 769 -33.67 13.93 -16.14
CA ASN A 769 -34.69 14.77 -15.50
C ASN A 769 -36.04 14.05 -15.44
N TYR A 770 -36.82 14.26 -14.38
CA TYR A 770 -38.20 13.78 -14.30
C TYR A 770 -39.03 14.33 -15.48
N PRO A 771 -39.90 13.54 -16.17
CA PRO A 771 -40.38 12.19 -15.82
C PRO A 771 -39.45 11.02 -16.20
N TYR A 772 -38.21 11.27 -16.61
CA TYR A 772 -37.21 10.30 -17.10
C TYR A 772 -37.53 9.67 -18.45
N PHE A 773 -38.80 9.38 -18.73
CA PHE A 773 -39.29 8.98 -20.04
C PHE A 773 -40.45 9.90 -20.42
N ALA A 774 -40.30 10.62 -21.54
CA ALA A 774 -41.33 11.54 -22.04
C ALA A 774 -42.45 10.81 -22.81
N ASN A 775 -42.31 9.50 -23.03
CA ASN A 775 -43.25 8.66 -23.76
C ASN A 775 -44.61 8.55 -23.04
N THR A 776 -45.69 8.73 -23.79
CA THR A 776 -47.06 8.37 -23.38
C THR A 776 -47.57 7.10 -24.07
N ASN A 777 -47.04 6.77 -25.24
CA ASN A 777 -47.36 5.52 -25.94
C ASN A 777 -46.33 4.45 -25.57
N TRP A 778 -46.80 3.38 -24.95
CA TRP A 778 -46.01 2.20 -24.54
C TRP A 778 -46.41 0.93 -25.31
N GLY A 779 -47.42 1.01 -26.18
CA GLY A 779 -48.12 -0.14 -26.76
C GLY A 779 -49.43 -0.48 -26.04
N SER A 780 -50.12 -1.53 -26.47
CA SER A 780 -51.46 -1.88 -25.99
C SER A 780 -51.46 -3.00 -24.95
N GLY A 781 -52.46 -2.98 -24.06
CA GLY A 781 -52.73 -4.05 -23.10
C GLY A 781 -51.53 -4.44 -22.20
N GLN A 782 -51.35 -5.74 -21.99
CA GLN A 782 -50.26 -6.28 -21.17
C GLN A 782 -48.87 -6.00 -21.77
N ALA A 783 -48.73 -5.94 -23.11
CA ALA A 783 -47.47 -5.58 -23.76
C ALA A 783 -47.07 -4.12 -23.46
N GLY A 784 -48.05 -3.21 -23.48
CA GLY A 784 -47.86 -1.82 -23.05
C GLY A 784 -47.42 -1.69 -21.59
N ALA A 785 -48.08 -2.43 -20.70
CA ALA A 785 -47.70 -2.50 -19.29
C ALA A 785 -46.29 -3.08 -19.09
N ASN A 786 -45.90 -4.09 -19.88
CA ASN A 786 -44.57 -4.70 -19.83
C ASN A 786 -43.48 -3.73 -20.30
N ASN A 787 -43.70 -2.94 -21.36
CA ASN A 787 -42.75 -1.92 -21.81
C ASN A 787 -42.57 -0.81 -20.76
N MET A 788 -43.67 -0.31 -20.17
CA MET A 788 -43.58 0.65 -19.06
C MET A 788 -42.92 0.03 -17.82
N GLY A 789 -43.22 -1.24 -17.52
CA GLY A 789 -42.63 -2.00 -16.41
C GLY A 789 -41.13 -2.20 -16.54
N ALA A 790 -40.61 -2.38 -17.75
CA ALA A 790 -39.17 -2.42 -18.02
C ALA A 790 -38.50 -1.05 -17.81
N ALA A 791 -39.14 0.04 -18.26
CA ALA A 791 -38.67 1.41 -17.99
C ALA A 791 -38.75 1.78 -16.50
N PHE A 792 -39.74 1.26 -15.76
CA PHE A 792 -39.84 1.35 -14.30
C PHE A 792 -38.68 0.60 -13.64
N ASN A 793 -38.44 -0.66 -14.03
CA ASN A 793 -37.33 -1.47 -13.50
C ASN A 793 -35.96 -0.85 -13.78
N TYR A 794 -35.76 -0.26 -14.97
CA TYR A 794 -34.55 0.49 -15.29
C TYR A 794 -34.32 1.63 -14.30
N LYS A 795 -35.30 2.54 -14.12
CA LYS A 795 -35.13 3.69 -13.21
C LYS A 795 -35.01 3.25 -11.75
N LEU A 796 -35.75 2.21 -11.35
CA LEU A 796 -35.70 1.63 -10.01
C LEU A 796 -34.27 1.17 -9.72
N LEU A 797 -33.71 0.32 -10.58
CA LEU A 797 -32.39 -0.26 -10.36
C LEU A 797 -31.26 0.75 -10.55
N LEU A 798 -31.40 1.73 -11.45
CA LEU A 798 -30.49 2.88 -11.53
C LEU A 798 -30.49 3.70 -10.22
N ALA A 799 -31.65 3.83 -9.57
CA ALA A 799 -31.79 4.48 -8.26
C ALA A 799 -31.44 3.57 -7.06
N GLU A 800 -31.27 2.25 -7.28
CA GLU A 800 -30.78 1.27 -6.32
C GLU A 800 -29.33 0.82 -6.64
N PRO A 801 -28.30 1.67 -6.48
CA PRO A 801 -26.93 1.30 -6.81
C PRO A 801 -26.38 0.14 -5.96
N GLY A 802 -27.04 -0.21 -4.86
CA GLY A 802 -26.72 -1.38 -4.01
C GLY A 802 -27.49 -2.67 -4.34
N ALA A 803 -28.39 -2.69 -5.33
CA ALA A 803 -29.27 -3.84 -5.57
C ALA A 803 -28.52 -5.15 -5.84
N TYR A 804 -27.34 -5.08 -6.49
CA TYR A 804 -26.44 -6.21 -6.73
C TYR A 804 -26.01 -6.92 -5.45
N ALA A 805 -25.94 -6.20 -4.32
CA ALA A 805 -25.61 -6.74 -3.00
C ALA A 805 -26.87 -7.00 -2.16
N HIS A 806 -27.86 -6.11 -2.15
CA HIS A 806 -29.08 -6.28 -1.35
C HIS A 806 -29.85 -7.55 -1.74
N ASN A 807 -30.06 -7.76 -3.04
CA ASN A 807 -30.71 -8.96 -3.57
C ASN A 807 -30.30 -9.14 -5.05
N GLY A 808 -29.03 -9.45 -5.29
CA GLY A 808 -28.48 -9.51 -6.65
C GLY A 808 -29.17 -10.51 -7.58
N ALA A 809 -29.83 -11.55 -7.03
CA ALA A 809 -30.63 -12.48 -7.81
C ALA A 809 -31.95 -11.87 -8.31
N TYR A 810 -32.62 -11.07 -7.47
CA TYR A 810 -33.82 -10.31 -7.83
C TYR A 810 -33.51 -9.21 -8.84
N ALA A 811 -32.46 -8.41 -8.56
CA ALA A 811 -32.02 -7.32 -9.44
C ALA A 811 -31.67 -7.85 -10.84
N ARG A 812 -30.94 -8.97 -10.91
CA ARG A 812 -30.64 -9.68 -12.15
C ARG A 812 -31.90 -10.13 -12.89
N LYS A 813 -32.83 -10.80 -12.20
CA LYS A 813 -34.05 -11.32 -12.84
C LYS A 813 -34.91 -10.18 -13.40
N LEU A 814 -35.05 -9.08 -12.67
CA LEU A 814 -35.71 -7.86 -13.17
C LEU A 814 -35.03 -7.32 -14.43
N LEU A 815 -33.69 -7.21 -14.46
CA LEU A 815 -32.97 -6.70 -15.63
C LEU A 815 -33.11 -7.62 -16.85
N VAL A 816 -32.89 -8.92 -16.68
CA VAL A 816 -32.97 -9.93 -17.74
C VAL A 816 -34.38 -9.94 -18.35
N ASP A 817 -35.42 -10.02 -17.52
CA ASP A 817 -36.80 -10.01 -18.00
C ASP A 817 -37.20 -8.67 -18.65
N SER A 818 -36.63 -7.55 -18.18
CA SER A 818 -36.90 -6.23 -18.77
C SER A 818 -36.26 -6.08 -20.15
N ILE A 819 -35.04 -6.58 -20.35
CA ILE A 819 -34.35 -6.58 -21.65
C ILE A 819 -35.12 -7.44 -22.65
N ASP A 820 -35.41 -8.69 -22.25
CA ASP A 820 -36.16 -9.67 -23.01
C ASP A 820 -37.56 -9.15 -23.39
N ALA A 821 -38.32 -8.63 -22.42
CA ALA A 821 -39.63 -8.03 -22.65
C ALA A 821 -39.58 -6.92 -23.70
N VAL A 822 -38.69 -5.93 -23.55
CA VAL A 822 -38.65 -4.78 -24.46
C VAL A 822 -38.18 -5.20 -25.85
N TYR A 823 -37.19 -6.08 -25.95
CA TYR A 823 -36.70 -6.59 -27.23
C TYR A 823 -37.79 -7.36 -27.98
N HIS A 824 -38.53 -8.24 -27.29
CA HIS A 824 -39.63 -9.03 -27.82
C HIS A 824 -41.02 -8.35 -27.70
N ASN A 825 -41.05 -7.02 -27.82
CA ASN A 825 -42.29 -6.21 -27.95
C ASN A 825 -43.33 -6.46 -26.83
N GLY A 826 -42.87 -6.57 -25.59
CA GLY A 826 -43.66 -6.81 -24.39
C GLY A 826 -43.74 -8.28 -23.94
N SER A 827 -42.99 -9.22 -24.54
CA SER A 827 -43.05 -10.66 -24.21
C SER A 827 -41.78 -11.16 -23.51
N VAL A 828 -41.89 -11.92 -22.42
CA VAL A 828 -40.73 -12.54 -21.76
C VAL A 828 -40.56 -13.98 -22.27
N THR A 829 -39.48 -14.23 -22.98
CA THR A 829 -39.11 -15.51 -23.62
C THR A 829 -38.12 -16.34 -22.79
N GLY A 830 -37.40 -15.70 -21.85
CA GLY A 830 -36.26 -16.25 -21.13
C GLY A 830 -34.90 -16.04 -21.84
N GLN A 831 -34.85 -15.33 -22.98
CA GLN A 831 -33.64 -15.17 -23.78
C GLN A 831 -33.29 -13.69 -24.00
N ILE A 832 -32.06 -13.30 -23.63
CA ILE A 832 -31.51 -11.95 -23.91
C ILE A 832 -30.41 -11.96 -24.97
N ASN A 833 -30.00 -13.15 -25.43
CA ASN A 833 -28.84 -13.31 -26.31
C ASN A 833 -29.02 -12.53 -27.62
N ASP A 834 -30.23 -12.54 -28.18
CA ASP A 834 -30.56 -11.84 -29.41
C ASP A 834 -30.39 -10.32 -29.26
N ALA A 835 -30.91 -9.73 -28.17
CA ALA A 835 -30.76 -8.32 -27.85
C ALA A 835 -29.28 -7.91 -27.67
N VAL A 836 -28.49 -8.75 -26.99
CA VAL A 836 -27.05 -8.49 -26.78
C VAL A 836 -26.28 -8.63 -28.10
N THR A 837 -26.62 -9.62 -28.92
CA THR A 837 -25.96 -9.89 -30.21
C THR A 837 -26.26 -8.79 -31.23
N ASP A 838 -27.50 -8.31 -31.29
CA ASP A 838 -27.92 -7.22 -32.17
C ASP A 838 -27.23 -5.90 -31.80
N LEU A 839 -27.16 -5.56 -30.51
CA LEU A 839 -26.38 -4.40 -30.03
C LEU A 839 -24.89 -4.48 -30.36
N PHE A 840 -24.29 -5.67 -30.26
CA PHE A 840 -22.89 -5.89 -30.61
C PHE A 840 -22.64 -5.77 -32.13
N ASN A 841 -23.51 -6.37 -32.95
CA ASN A 841 -23.46 -6.26 -34.41
C ASN A 841 -23.65 -4.82 -34.91
N GLN A 842 -24.41 -4.00 -34.17
CA GLN A 842 -24.56 -2.56 -34.42
C GLN A 842 -23.38 -1.71 -33.90
N GLY A 843 -22.38 -2.31 -33.24
CA GLY A 843 -21.23 -1.60 -32.68
C GLY A 843 -21.55 -0.71 -31.48
N LEU A 844 -22.71 -0.90 -30.83
CA LEU A 844 -23.16 -0.11 -29.69
C LEU A 844 -22.56 -0.59 -28.35
N ILE A 845 -22.01 -1.80 -28.33
CA ILE A 845 -21.31 -2.41 -27.19
C ILE A 845 -20.08 -3.19 -27.67
N ASP A 846 -19.11 -3.42 -26.78
CA ASP A 846 -17.91 -4.22 -27.06
C ASP A 846 -18.06 -5.68 -26.57
N GLN A 847 -17.12 -6.54 -26.99
CA GLN A 847 -17.12 -7.96 -26.59
C GLN A 847 -17.00 -8.13 -25.07
N ALA A 848 -16.25 -7.26 -24.39
CA ALA A 848 -16.12 -7.31 -22.92
C ALA A 848 -17.47 -7.06 -22.22
N THR A 849 -18.31 -6.18 -22.77
CA THR A 849 -19.69 -5.97 -22.32
C THR A 849 -20.57 -7.18 -22.62
N VAL A 850 -20.45 -7.78 -23.81
CA VAL A 850 -21.16 -9.02 -24.18
C VAL A 850 -20.85 -10.14 -23.18
N ASP A 851 -19.57 -10.41 -22.92
CA ASP A 851 -19.12 -11.45 -21.99
C ASP A 851 -19.63 -11.16 -20.57
N SER A 852 -19.47 -9.93 -20.10
CA SER A 852 -19.89 -9.47 -18.77
C SER A 852 -21.40 -9.61 -18.54
N VAL A 853 -22.23 -9.26 -19.53
CA VAL A 853 -23.69 -9.37 -19.44
C VAL A 853 -24.14 -10.83 -19.55
N THR A 854 -23.50 -11.60 -20.43
CA THR A 854 -23.77 -13.03 -20.61
C THR A 854 -23.50 -13.82 -19.32
N ASP A 855 -22.40 -13.53 -18.64
CA ASP A 855 -22.09 -14.16 -17.34
C ASP A 855 -22.95 -13.62 -16.19
N TYR A 856 -23.30 -12.34 -16.20
CA TYR A 856 -24.26 -11.79 -15.24
C TYR A 856 -25.62 -12.49 -15.36
N ALA A 857 -26.15 -12.64 -16.57
CA ALA A 857 -27.47 -13.22 -16.82
C ALA A 857 -27.59 -14.70 -16.39
N LYS A 858 -26.54 -15.51 -16.57
CA LYS A 858 -26.45 -16.90 -16.08
C LYS A 858 -26.62 -17.01 -14.56
N GLY A 859 -26.30 -15.94 -13.83
CA GLY A 859 -26.76 -15.77 -12.47
C GLY A 859 -26.06 -16.57 -11.38
N GLY A 860 -24.74 -16.62 -11.42
CA GLY A 860 -23.90 -16.72 -10.21
C GLY A 860 -24.20 -17.84 -9.20
N ALA A 861 -24.59 -19.03 -9.66
CA ALA A 861 -24.45 -20.27 -8.90
C ALA A 861 -24.22 -21.46 -9.86
N SER A 862 -23.08 -21.45 -10.55
CA SER A 862 -22.54 -22.71 -11.10
C SER A 862 -22.47 -23.74 -9.97
N CYS A 863 -22.70 -25.03 -10.25
CA CYS A 863 -22.57 -26.07 -9.22
C CYS A 863 -21.19 -26.02 -8.53
N THR A 864 -20.16 -25.58 -9.26
CA THR A 864 -18.78 -25.31 -8.78
C THR A 864 -18.68 -24.28 -7.63
N SER A 865 -19.69 -23.44 -7.42
CA SER A 865 -19.66 -22.36 -6.42
C SER A 865 -19.94 -22.84 -4.98
N CYS A 866 -20.66 -23.95 -4.84
CA CYS A 866 -20.99 -24.56 -3.55
C CYS A 866 -20.46 -26.01 -3.44
N HIS A 867 -20.29 -26.71 -4.57
CA HIS A 867 -19.65 -28.02 -4.60
C HIS A 867 -18.18 -27.88 -4.97
N ALA A 868 -17.30 -28.36 -4.09
CA ALA A 868 -15.93 -28.64 -4.45
C ALA A 868 -15.90 -29.79 -5.47
N ASN A 869 -15.85 -29.46 -6.76
CA ASN A 869 -15.73 -30.39 -7.89
C ASN A 869 -14.38 -31.16 -7.92
N THR A 870 -13.66 -31.17 -6.80
CA THR A 870 -12.38 -31.84 -6.57
C THR A 870 -12.52 -33.16 -5.81
N SER A 871 -13.74 -33.54 -5.40
CA SER A 871 -13.98 -34.78 -4.63
C SER A 871 -14.05 -36.04 -5.53
N GLY A 872 -13.19 -37.02 -5.27
CA GLY A 872 -13.13 -38.26 -6.04
C GLY A 872 -12.90 -38.00 -7.54
N SER A 873 -13.68 -38.62 -8.41
CA SER A 873 -13.54 -38.49 -9.86
C SER A 873 -14.20 -37.25 -10.47
N HIS A 874 -14.74 -36.30 -9.68
CA HIS A 874 -15.38 -35.09 -10.22
C HIS A 874 -14.44 -34.23 -11.06
N THR A 875 -13.16 -34.08 -10.68
CA THR A 875 -12.19 -33.29 -11.45
C THR A 875 -12.06 -33.84 -12.86
N THR A 876 -11.93 -35.17 -12.99
CA THR A 876 -11.77 -35.83 -14.30
C THR A 876 -13.01 -35.65 -15.18
N HIS A 877 -14.20 -35.84 -14.64
CA HIS A 877 -15.44 -35.76 -15.43
C HIS A 877 -15.83 -34.32 -15.74
N ILE A 878 -15.89 -33.44 -14.74
CA ILE A 878 -16.40 -32.07 -14.89
C ILE A 878 -15.32 -31.11 -15.43
N VAL A 879 -14.07 -31.20 -14.95
CA VAL A 879 -13.01 -30.24 -15.33
C VAL A 879 -12.22 -30.73 -16.54
N THR A 880 -11.77 -31.99 -16.56
CA THR A 880 -10.94 -32.52 -17.66
C THR A 880 -11.75 -32.94 -18.89
N LYS A 881 -12.99 -33.41 -18.69
CA LYS A 881 -13.86 -33.91 -19.78
C LYS A 881 -15.09 -33.05 -20.07
N SER A 882 -15.31 -31.98 -19.32
CA SER A 882 -16.46 -31.06 -19.48
C SER A 882 -17.84 -31.77 -19.47
N ILE A 883 -17.94 -32.94 -18.84
CA ILE A 883 -19.20 -33.68 -18.69
C ILE A 883 -20.13 -32.91 -17.76
N GLY A 884 -21.41 -32.88 -18.08
CA GLY A 884 -22.37 -32.07 -17.36
C GLY A 884 -22.83 -32.66 -16.03
N CYS A 885 -23.20 -31.81 -15.08
CA CYS A 885 -23.79 -32.25 -13.81
C CYS A 885 -25.09 -33.02 -14.04
N VAL A 886 -25.94 -32.52 -14.95
CA VAL A 886 -27.19 -33.17 -15.37
C VAL A 886 -26.97 -34.59 -15.90
N THR A 887 -25.81 -34.90 -16.52
CA THR A 887 -25.51 -36.21 -17.08
C THR A 887 -25.55 -37.33 -16.04
N CYS A 888 -25.11 -37.06 -14.81
CA CYS A 888 -25.04 -38.04 -13.71
C CYS A 888 -25.97 -37.72 -12.53
N HIS A 889 -26.53 -36.52 -12.48
CA HIS A 889 -27.41 -36.02 -11.41
C HIS A 889 -28.76 -35.57 -11.99
N SER A 890 -29.31 -36.32 -12.95
CA SER A 890 -30.52 -35.95 -13.72
C SER A 890 -31.79 -35.78 -12.88
N ALA A 891 -31.79 -36.26 -11.63
CA ALA A 891 -32.87 -36.08 -10.65
C ALA A 891 -32.74 -34.81 -9.78
N THR A 892 -31.63 -34.06 -9.87
CA THR A 892 -31.35 -32.88 -9.04
C THR A 892 -30.81 -31.68 -9.83
N ALA A 893 -29.99 -31.90 -10.86
CA ALA A 893 -29.38 -30.87 -11.70
C ALA A 893 -30.09 -30.78 -13.07
N ALA A 894 -30.52 -29.58 -13.45
CA ALA A 894 -31.04 -29.28 -14.79
C ALA A 894 -29.92 -28.93 -15.78
N SER A 895 -28.80 -28.40 -15.29
CA SER A 895 -27.60 -28.11 -16.08
C SER A 895 -26.36 -28.10 -15.18
N ASN A 896 -25.21 -27.65 -15.70
CA ASN A 896 -23.97 -27.47 -14.93
C ASN A 896 -24.05 -26.27 -13.97
N THR A 897 -25.09 -25.44 -14.11
CA THR A 897 -25.27 -24.18 -13.39
C THR A 897 -26.69 -23.98 -12.86
N ALA A 898 -27.52 -25.04 -12.87
CA ALA A 898 -28.90 -24.96 -12.43
C ALA A 898 -29.35 -26.29 -11.80
N LEU A 899 -30.02 -26.19 -10.66
CA LEU A 899 -30.85 -27.27 -10.12
C LEU A 899 -32.16 -27.36 -10.88
N ILE A 900 -32.83 -28.51 -10.82
CA ILE A 900 -34.20 -28.66 -11.32
C ILE A 900 -35.12 -27.75 -10.50
N PRO A 901 -35.90 -26.85 -11.13
CA PRO A 901 -36.80 -25.96 -10.41
C PRO A 901 -37.74 -26.72 -9.47
N GLY A 902 -37.74 -26.33 -8.19
CA GLY A 902 -38.59 -26.95 -7.15
C GLY A 902 -38.11 -28.31 -6.61
N THR A 903 -36.91 -28.81 -6.99
CA THR A 903 -36.45 -30.11 -6.50
C THR A 903 -36.15 -30.11 -5.00
N GLN A 904 -36.83 -30.99 -4.25
CA GLN A 904 -36.54 -31.28 -2.84
C GLN A 904 -35.33 -32.21 -2.68
N LYS A 905 -34.91 -32.90 -3.75
CA LYS A 905 -33.82 -33.89 -3.73
C LYS A 905 -32.43 -33.28 -3.53
N HIS A 906 -32.27 -31.97 -3.75
CA HIS A 906 -31.01 -31.30 -3.43
C HIS A 906 -30.91 -30.95 -1.93
N ALA A 907 -32.03 -30.59 -1.30
CA ALA A 907 -32.06 -30.10 0.08
C ALA A 907 -32.07 -31.23 1.14
N ASN A 908 -32.33 -32.48 0.75
CA ASN A 908 -32.41 -33.62 1.67
C ASN A 908 -31.04 -34.19 2.10
N GLY A 909 -29.92 -33.70 1.54
CA GLY A 909 -28.56 -34.18 1.83
C GLY A 909 -28.18 -35.53 1.20
N VAL A 910 -29.07 -36.15 0.41
CA VAL A 910 -28.85 -37.41 -0.30
C VAL A 910 -28.17 -37.14 -1.65
N LYS A 911 -27.25 -38.03 -2.05
CA LYS A 911 -26.55 -37.94 -3.34
C LYS A 911 -27.25 -38.81 -4.37
N ASP A 912 -28.32 -38.29 -4.97
CA ASP A 912 -29.00 -38.92 -6.11
C ASP A 912 -28.06 -38.93 -7.34
N VAL A 913 -27.46 -40.08 -7.65
CA VAL A 913 -26.77 -40.34 -8.93
C VAL A 913 -27.75 -41.07 -9.84
N VAL A 914 -28.26 -40.36 -10.84
CA VAL A 914 -29.22 -40.85 -11.83
C VAL A 914 -28.78 -40.30 -13.18
N PHE A 915 -28.58 -41.18 -14.16
CA PHE A 915 -28.12 -40.78 -15.49
C PHE A 915 -29.27 -40.20 -16.32
N ALA A 916 -28.98 -39.25 -17.22
CA ALA A 916 -30.02 -38.50 -17.94
C ALA A 916 -30.50 -39.14 -19.24
N TYR A 917 -29.73 -40.05 -19.84
CA TYR A 917 -29.97 -40.56 -21.19
C TYR A 917 -29.59 -42.04 -21.31
N GLU A 918 -30.43 -42.82 -21.98
CA GLU A 918 -30.18 -44.21 -22.33
C GLU A 918 -29.17 -44.32 -23.50
N PRO A 919 -28.35 -45.40 -23.58
CA PRO A 919 -28.25 -46.52 -22.65
C PRO A 919 -26.99 -46.38 -21.78
N ILE A 920 -27.08 -45.75 -20.60
CA ILE A 920 -25.89 -45.39 -19.80
C ILE A 920 -26.07 -45.62 -18.29
N GLY A 921 -26.18 -46.90 -17.94
CA GLY A 921 -25.60 -47.44 -16.72
C GLY A 921 -26.31 -47.20 -15.38
N SER A 922 -25.69 -47.76 -14.34
CA SER A 922 -26.18 -47.72 -12.96
C SER A 922 -25.06 -47.36 -11.98
N TYR A 923 -25.44 -46.78 -10.84
CA TYR A 923 -24.51 -46.42 -9.76
C TYR A 923 -24.91 -47.13 -8.46
N ALA A 924 -24.11 -48.10 -8.04
CA ALA A 924 -24.26 -48.77 -6.76
C ALA A 924 -23.63 -47.92 -5.64
N SER A 925 -24.44 -47.13 -4.93
CA SER A 925 -23.97 -46.13 -3.96
C SER A 925 -23.14 -46.69 -2.79
N VAL A 926 -23.35 -47.96 -2.42
CA VAL A 926 -22.62 -48.64 -1.34
C VAL A 926 -21.19 -48.97 -1.75
N THR A 927 -21.00 -49.60 -2.91
CA THR A 927 -19.68 -49.98 -3.44
C THR A 927 -19.02 -48.86 -4.25
N LYS A 928 -19.79 -47.82 -4.61
CA LYS A 928 -19.45 -46.73 -5.53
C LYS A 928 -19.17 -47.22 -6.96
N THR A 929 -19.71 -48.38 -7.34
CA THR A 929 -19.50 -48.96 -8.68
C THR A 929 -20.41 -48.29 -9.71
N CYS A 930 -19.83 -47.84 -10.81
CA CYS A 930 -20.53 -47.51 -12.04
C CYS A 930 -20.48 -48.73 -12.96
N SER A 931 -21.64 -49.20 -13.41
CA SER A 931 -21.80 -50.40 -14.25
C SER A 931 -22.59 -50.09 -15.51
N ASN A 932 -22.25 -50.76 -16.64
CA ASN A 932 -22.91 -50.58 -17.94
C ASN A 932 -22.90 -49.12 -18.46
N VAL A 933 -21.82 -48.38 -18.20
CA VAL A 933 -21.64 -46.98 -18.62
C VAL A 933 -20.86 -46.91 -19.93
N SER A 934 -21.46 -46.35 -20.98
CA SER A 934 -20.86 -46.24 -22.32
C SER A 934 -19.52 -45.50 -22.36
N CYS A 935 -19.35 -44.48 -21.52
CA CYS A 935 -18.08 -43.74 -21.36
C CYS A 935 -16.96 -44.55 -20.69
N HIS A 936 -17.26 -45.76 -20.19
CA HIS A 936 -16.31 -46.71 -19.60
C HIS A 936 -16.29 -48.03 -20.39
N SER A 937 -16.40 -47.93 -21.72
CA SER A 937 -16.29 -49.06 -22.64
C SER A 937 -14.93 -49.15 -23.33
N ASP A 938 -14.68 -50.30 -23.95
CA ASP A 938 -13.57 -50.54 -24.88
C ASP A 938 -13.84 -50.00 -26.32
N GLY A 939 -15.02 -49.38 -26.54
CA GLY A 939 -15.47 -48.94 -27.86
C GLY A 939 -16.01 -50.07 -28.76
N MET A 940 -15.95 -51.33 -28.33
CA MET A 940 -16.42 -52.52 -29.06
C MET A 940 -17.71 -53.11 -28.47
N GLY A 941 -18.33 -52.42 -27.51
CA GLY A 941 -19.57 -52.85 -26.85
C GLY A 941 -19.36 -53.59 -25.52
N HIS A 942 -18.13 -53.69 -25.02
CA HIS A 942 -17.88 -54.19 -23.67
C HIS A 942 -17.75 -53.02 -22.70
N TYR A 943 -18.51 -53.06 -21.60
CA TYR A 943 -18.53 -52.03 -20.56
C TYR A 943 -17.81 -52.57 -19.32
N GLY A 944 -16.80 -51.84 -18.84
CA GLY A 944 -16.09 -52.19 -17.61
C GLY A 944 -16.81 -51.66 -16.36
N ASP A 945 -16.93 -52.49 -15.33
CA ASP A 945 -17.30 -52.03 -13.99
C ASP A 945 -16.16 -51.18 -13.40
N VAL A 946 -16.45 -49.94 -13.01
CA VAL A 946 -15.45 -49.01 -12.47
C VAL A 946 -15.89 -48.42 -11.14
N VAL A 947 -14.95 -48.18 -10.23
CA VAL A 947 -15.24 -47.62 -8.90
C VAL A 947 -15.00 -46.12 -8.88
N TRP A 948 -16.01 -45.33 -8.49
CA TRP A 948 -15.89 -43.88 -8.40
C TRP A 948 -14.85 -43.46 -7.35
N GLY A 949 -13.86 -42.68 -7.79
CA GLY A 949 -12.69 -42.29 -7.01
C GLY A 949 -11.45 -43.17 -7.23
N ALA A 950 -11.56 -44.31 -7.93
CA ALA A 950 -10.41 -45.08 -8.35
C ALA A 950 -9.73 -44.45 -9.58
N LYS A 951 -8.41 -44.67 -9.72
CA LYS A 951 -7.65 -44.30 -10.92
C LYS A 951 -7.84 -45.38 -11.97
N LEU A 952 -8.40 -45.03 -13.13
CA LEU A 952 -8.40 -45.89 -14.31
C LEU A 952 -6.99 -45.90 -14.95
N THR A 953 -6.56 -47.07 -15.43
CA THR A 953 -5.35 -47.25 -16.24
C THR A 953 -5.74 -47.59 -17.67
N CYS A 954 -4.79 -47.60 -18.61
CA CYS A 954 -5.07 -48.02 -19.98
C CYS A 954 -5.72 -49.42 -20.02
N LYS A 955 -5.32 -50.33 -19.12
CA LYS A 955 -5.89 -51.68 -18.96
C LYS A 955 -7.38 -51.71 -18.58
N SER A 956 -7.90 -50.65 -17.96
CA SER A 956 -9.33 -50.55 -17.61
C SER A 956 -10.25 -50.50 -18.83
N CYS A 957 -9.75 -50.00 -19.98
CA CYS A 957 -10.48 -50.01 -21.25
C CYS A 957 -9.83 -50.93 -22.31
N HIS A 958 -8.53 -51.22 -22.19
CA HIS A 958 -7.77 -52.11 -23.07
C HIS A 958 -7.19 -53.30 -22.27
N PRO A 959 -8.02 -54.23 -21.77
CA PRO A 959 -7.56 -55.33 -20.94
C PRO A 959 -6.63 -56.30 -21.68
N ASN A 960 -6.78 -56.43 -23.01
CA ASN A 960 -6.00 -57.31 -23.87
C ASN A 960 -5.51 -56.54 -25.11
N LEU A 961 -4.21 -56.27 -25.22
CA LEU A 961 -3.59 -55.80 -26.48
C LEU A 961 -2.96 -56.97 -27.23
N THR A 962 -3.29 -57.10 -28.52
CA THR A 962 -2.91 -58.23 -29.38
C THR A 962 -1.76 -57.89 -30.33
N GLY A 963 -1.18 -58.92 -30.98
CA GLY A 963 -0.13 -58.76 -31.98
C GLY A 963 1.20 -58.27 -31.39
N ALA A 964 1.97 -57.52 -32.19
CA ALA A 964 3.32 -57.07 -31.83
C ALA A 964 3.40 -56.03 -30.68
N HIS A 965 2.29 -55.68 -30.01
CA HIS A 965 2.30 -54.73 -28.89
C HIS A 965 3.25 -55.14 -27.75
N GLN A 966 3.19 -56.39 -27.28
CA GLN A 966 4.05 -56.86 -26.18
C GLN A 966 5.56 -56.66 -26.44
N ALA A 967 6.00 -56.75 -27.70
CA ALA A 967 7.40 -56.56 -28.08
C ALA A 967 7.87 -55.10 -27.96
N HIS A 968 6.94 -54.13 -28.01
CA HIS A 968 7.21 -52.69 -28.04
C HIS A 968 6.86 -51.97 -26.72
N ILE A 969 5.83 -52.44 -25.99
CA ILE A 969 5.34 -51.79 -24.76
C ILE A 969 5.59 -52.62 -23.48
N GLY A 970 5.93 -53.90 -23.61
CA GLY A 970 6.05 -54.82 -22.47
C GLY A 970 4.79 -54.85 -21.59
N SER A 971 4.95 -54.56 -20.30
CA SER A 971 3.91 -54.56 -19.26
C SER A 971 3.36 -53.18 -18.90
N LEU A 972 3.65 -52.13 -19.69
CA LEU A 972 3.32 -50.74 -19.35
C LEU A 972 1.82 -50.43 -19.13
N LEU A 973 0.90 -51.27 -19.59
CA LEU A 973 -0.56 -51.06 -19.50
C LEU A 973 -1.08 -50.84 -18.07
N ASP A 974 -0.38 -51.39 -17.07
CA ASP A 974 -0.72 -51.27 -15.65
C ASP A 974 -0.30 -49.93 -15.02
N SER A 975 0.62 -49.16 -15.64
CA SER A 975 1.24 -47.99 -15.01
C SER A 975 1.12 -46.65 -15.77
N VAL A 976 0.89 -46.68 -17.09
CA VAL A 976 0.97 -45.47 -17.95
C VAL A 976 -0.38 -44.82 -18.24
N GLY A 977 -0.35 -43.55 -18.65
CA GLY A 977 -1.44 -42.87 -19.35
C GLY A 977 -1.10 -42.71 -20.83
N PHE A 978 -2.10 -42.52 -21.69
CA PHE A 978 -1.90 -42.52 -23.15
C PHE A 978 -1.33 -41.19 -23.69
N TYR A 979 -1.98 -40.06 -23.39
CA TYR A 979 -1.60 -38.75 -23.94
C TYR A 979 -0.35 -38.18 -23.27
N GLY A 980 0.58 -37.66 -24.06
CA GLY A 980 1.84 -37.09 -23.57
C GLY A 980 2.84 -38.11 -23.02
N TYR A 981 2.52 -39.41 -23.04
CA TYR A 981 3.48 -40.46 -22.70
C TYR A 981 4.34 -40.79 -23.92
N THR A 982 5.31 -39.90 -24.13
CA THR A 982 6.29 -39.88 -25.21
C THR A 982 7.60 -40.58 -24.83
N SER A 983 7.82 -40.72 -23.52
CA SER A 983 9.01 -41.28 -22.90
C SER A 983 9.28 -42.72 -23.34
N ASN A 984 10.54 -42.99 -23.69
CA ASN A 984 11.06 -44.36 -23.75
C ASN A 984 11.41 -44.80 -22.32
N ASN A 985 10.70 -45.77 -21.76
CA ASN A 985 10.95 -46.35 -20.43
C ASN A 985 11.52 -47.77 -20.52
N SER A 986 12.11 -48.12 -21.66
CA SER A 986 12.71 -49.43 -21.88
C SER A 986 13.67 -49.77 -20.75
N THR A 987 13.56 -51.00 -20.25
CA THR A 987 14.46 -51.58 -19.25
C THR A 987 15.50 -52.42 -19.97
N ALA A 988 16.61 -52.78 -19.30
CA ALA A 988 17.64 -53.65 -19.90
C ALA A 988 17.06 -54.91 -20.58
N ALA A 989 15.99 -55.48 -20.03
CA ALA A 989 15.34 -56.68 -20.55
C ALA A 989 14.24 -56.43 -21.62
N ALA A 990 13.51 -55.31 -21.60
CA ALA A 990 12.29 -55.13 -22.39
C ALA A 990 12.14 -53.71 -22.97
N TYR A 991 11.71 -53.62 -24.24
CA TYR A 991 11.27 -52.34 -24.80
C TYR A 991 9.95 -51.92 -24.16
N GLN A 992 9.88 -50.64 -23.78
CA GLN A 992 8.74 -50.01 -23.13
C GLN A 992 8.57 -48.60 -23.70
N PHE A 993 8.28 -48.54 -25.01
CA PHE A 993 8.04 -47.29 -25.73
C PHE A 993 6.67 -46.73 -25.35
N GLY A 994 6.60 -45.41 -25.11
CA GLY A 994 5.33 -44.75 -24.85
C GLY A 994 4.43 -44.67 -26.08
N CYS A 995 3.11 -44.80 -25.87
CA CYS A 995 2.09 -44.94 -26.92
C CYS A 995 2.15 -43.83 -27.98
N ALA A 996 2.52 -42.61 -27.58
CA ALA A 996 2.66 -41.47 -28.48
C ALA A 996 3.76 -41.63 -29.55
N ASN A 997 4.68 -42.61 -29.41
CA ASN A 997 5.66 -42.89 -30.47
C ASN A 997 5.02 -43.49 -31.74
N CYS A 998 3.84 -44.10 -31.63
CA CYS A 998 3.11 -44.70 -32.76
C CYS A 998 1.70 -44.13 -32.98
N HIS A 999 1.06 -43.60 -31.94
CA HIS A 999 -0.30 -43.05 -32.01
C HIS A 999 -0.32 -41.51 -31.92
N PRO A 1000 -1.35 -40.84 -32.47
CA PRO A 1000 -1.54 -39.40 -32.32
C PRO A 1000 -1.47 -38.95 -30.84
N THR A 1001 -0.90 -37.78 -30.64
CA THR A 1001 -0.75 -37.13 -29.33
C THR A 1001 -2.01 -36.37 -28.89
N ASP A 1002 -2.98 -36.19 -29.80
CA ASP A 1002 -4.18 -35.39 -29.55
C ASP A 1002 -5.31 -36.19 -28.85
N PRO A 1003 -6.09 -35.55 -27.96
CA PRO A 1003 -7.22 -36.20 -27.31
C PRO A 1003 -8.44 -36.54 -28.16
N ALA A 1004 -8.57 -36.02 -29.38
CA ALA A 1004 -9.74 -36.29 -30.23
C ALA A 1004 -9.61 -37.63 -30.97
N SER A 1005 -8.41 -37.99 -31.43
CA SER A 1005 -8.13 -39.26 -32.12
C SER A 1005 -8.39 -40.51 -31.28
N HIS A 1006 -8.42 -40.41 -29.95
CA HIS A 1006 -8.77 -41.55 -29.07
C HIS A 1006 -10.28 -41.65 -28.76
N GLN A 1007 -11.08 -40.66 -29.19
CA GLN A 1007 -12.52 -40.57 -28.95
C GLN A 1007 -13.33 -40.69 -30.26
N ASN A 1008 -12.67 -40.88 -31.40
CA ASN A 1008 -13.28 -40.91 -32.74
C ASN A 1008 -13.74 -42.33 -33.19
N GLY A 1009 -13.59 -43.35 -32.33
CA GLY A 1009 -13.94 -44.73 -32.64
C GLY A 1009 -12.97 -45.48 -33.57
N LYS A 1010 -11.74 -44.99 -33.76
CA LYS A 1010 -10.71 -45.61 -34.62
C LYS A 1010 -9.40 -45.82 -33.86
N VAL A 1011 -8.59 -46.77 -34.35
CA VAL A 1011 -7.21 -46.96 -33.88
C VAL A 1011 -6.28 -46.26 -34.86
N ASP A 1012 -6.04 -44.97 -34.62
CA ASP A 1012 -5.19 -44.16 -35.48
C ASP A 1012 -3.69 -44.38 -35.17
N VAL A 1013 -2.89 -44.52 -36.21
CA VAL A 1013 -1.44 -44.71 -36.15
C VAL A 1013 -0.77 -43.65 -37.04
N THR A 1014 0.32 -43.05 -36.56
CA THR A 1014 1.04 -42.01 -37.28
C THR A 1014 2.56 -42.20 -37.19
N LEU A 1015 3.22 -42.07 -38.34
CA LEU A 1015 4.68 -41.98 -38.41
C LEU A 1015 5.16 -40.56 -38.75
N VAL A 1016 4.26 -39.58 -38.87
CA VAL A 1016 4.62 -38.19 -39.14
C VAL A 1016 5.58 -37.68 -38.06
N ALA A 1017 6.70 -37.10 -38.49
CA ALA A 1017 7.75 -36.65 -37.60
C ALA A 1017 7.27 -35.49 -36.71
N ASP A 1018 7.35 -35.68 -35.38
CA ASP A 1018 6.83 -34.74 -34.40
C ASP A 1018 7.72 -34.72 -33.14
N PRO A 1019 8.48 -33.62 -32.90
CA PRO A 1019 9.27 -33.44 -31.68
C PRO A 1019 8.47 -33.48 -30.38
N ALA A 1020 7.19 -33.07 -30.39
CA ALA A 1020 6.34 -33.07 -29.21
C ALA A 1020 5.91 -34.49 -28.80
N ALA A 1021 6.13 -35.50 -29.66
CA ALA A 1021 5.79 -36.90 -29.41
C ALA A 1021 6.96 -37.78 -28.96
N GLY A 1022 8.16 -37.21 -28.80
CA GLY A 1022 9.34 -37.91 -28.29
C GLY A 1022 10.50 -37.98 -29.30
N SER A 1023 11.71 -38.22 -28.78
CA SER A 1023 12.96 -38.22 -29.55
C SER A 1023 13.02 -39.24 -30.69
N LEU A 1024 12.20 -40.30 -30.62
CA LEU A 1024 12.13 -41.36 -31.63
C LEU A 1024 11.21 -40.97 -32.79
N ARG A 1025 9.96 -40.56 -32.51
CA ARG A 1025 9.02 -40.10 -33.55
C ARG A 1025 9.54 -38.86 -34.27
N ALA A 1026 10.25 -37.97 -33.58
CA ALA A 1026 10.95 -36.82 -34.16
C ALA A 1026 11.95 -37.18 -35.28
N LYS A 1027 12.43 -38.44 -35.33
CA LYS A 1027 13.42 -38.94 -36.30
C LYS A 1027 12.85 -39.90 -37.34
N ASN A 1028 11.52 -40.02 -37.42
CA ASN A 1028 10.89 -40.76 -38.50
C ASN A 1028 11.20 -40.12 -39.87
N SER A 1029 11.03 -40.89 -40.94
CA SER A 1029 11.32 -40.42 -42.29
C SER A 1029 10.47 -39.20 -42.64
N PRO A 1030 11.06 -38.12 -43.20
CA PRO A 1030 10.31 -36.97 -43.68
C PRO A 1030 9.38 -37.31 -44.86
N THR A 1031 9.45 -38.54 -45.40
CA THR A 1031 8.50 -39.06 -46.39
C THR A 1031 7.14 -39.46 -45.79
N ALA A 1032 7.02 -39.56 -44.45
CA ALA A 1032 5.76 -39.74 -43.77
C ALA A 1032 5.12 -38.37 -43.48
N ILE A 1033 4.20 -37.95 -44.35
CA ILE A 1033 3.56 -36.62 -44.34
C ILE A 1033 2.07 -36.65 -43.95
N ILE A 1034 1.48 -37.85 -43.82
CA ILE A 1034 0.08 -38.05 -43.42
C ILE A 1034 -0.03 -39.22 -42.43
N SER A 1035 -1.07 -39.21 -41.60
CA SER A 1035 -1.38 -40.29 -40.65
C SER A 1035 -2.35 -41.31 -41.24
N GLY A 1036 -2.36 -42.53 -40.68
CA GLY A 1036 -3.33 -43.58 -41.01
C GLY A 1036 -2.76 -44.74 -41.83
N VAL A 1037 -3.24 -45.95 -41.53
CA VAL A 1037 -2.87 -47.19 -42.21
C VAL A 1037 -3.38 -47.18 -43.66
N GLY A 1038 -2.52 -47.53 -44.61
CA GLY A 1038 -2.88 -47.63 -46.03
C GLY A 1038 -2.98 -46.28 -46.77
N GLN A 1039 -2.73 -45.16 -46.10
CA GLN A 1039 -2.75 -43.83 -46.72
C GLN A 1039 -1.45 -43.59 -47.52
N SER A 1040 -1.57 -43.08 -48.75
CA SER A 1040 -0.42 -42.74 -49.58
C SER A 1040 0.41 -41.64 -48.92
N GLY A 1041 1.73 -41.84 -48.78
CA GLY A 1041 2.61 -40.91 -48.07
C GLY A 1041 2.59 -41.02 -46.54
N SER A 1042 1.95 -42.04 -45.95
CA SER A 1042 1.99 -42.27 -44.49
C SER A 1042 3.23 -43.04 -44.02
N GLY A 1043 3.84 -43.83 -44.91
CA GLY A 1043 4.84 -44.83 -44.53
C GLY A 1043 4.26 -46.04 -43.77
N ILE A 1044 2.92 -46.20 -43.74
CA ILE A 1044 2.20 -47.30 -43.10
C ILE A 1044 1.33 -48.00 -44.15
N ALA A 1045 1.65 -49.25 -44.48
CA ALA A 1045 0.91 -50.05 -45.48
C ALA A 1045 0.08 -51.16 -44.82
N GLY A 1046 -1.00 -51.59 -45.49
CA GLY A 1046 -1.83 -52.72 -45.08
C GLY A 1046 -3.26 -52.33 -44.66
N THR A 1047 -3.82 -53.08 -43.71
CA THR A 1047 -5.19 -52.92 -43.17
C THR A 1047 -5.22 -53.31 -41.70
N SER A 1048 -5.71 -52.41 -40.84
CA SER A 1048 -5.82 -52.61 -39.40
C SER A 1048 -6.60 -53.88 -39.04
N GLY A 1049 -6.12 -54.65 -38.06
CA GLY A 1049 -6.70 -55.93 -37.67
C GLY A 1049 -6.34 -57.12 -38.59
N VAL A 1050 -5.64 -56.89 -39.72
CA VAL A 1050 -5.32 -57.94 -40.70
C VAL A 1050 -3.81 -58.04 -40.97
N SER A 1051 -3.18 -56.94 -41.41
CA SER A 1051 -1.78 -56.90 -41.82
C SER A 1051 -1.31 -55.45 -41.80
N VAL A 1052 -0.20 -55.11 -41.13
CA VAL A 1052 0.34 -53.74 -41.10
C VAL A 1052 1.86 -53.74 -41.14
N THR A 1053 2.46 -52.97 -42.05
CA THR A 1053 3.91 -52.75 -42.12
C THR A 1053 4.27 -51.26 -42.13
N CYS A 1054 5.41 -50.92 -41.54
CA CYS A 1054 5.90 -49.56 -41.35
C CYS A 1054 7.25 -49.38 -42.04
N SER A 1055 7.35 -48.47 -43.02
CA SER A 1055 8.58 -48.20 -43.79
C SER A 1055 9.22 -46.85 -43.49
N ALA A 1056 8.62 -46.03 -42.62
CA ALA A 1056 9.10 -44.69 -42.26
C ALA A 1056 9.54 -44.54 -40.79
N ALA A 1057 9.49 -45.60 -39.99
CA ALA A 1057 9.73 -45.53 -38.55
C ALA A 1057 11.23 -45.52 -38.20
N TYR A 1058 11.68 -44.60 -37.35
CA TYR A 1058 13.07 -44.51 -36.88
C TYR A 1058 13.56 -45.79 -36.20
N CYS A 1059 12.68 -46.47 -35.46
CA CYS A 1059 12.97 -47.75 -34.80
C CYS A 1059 13.29 -48.91 -35.77
N HIS A 1060 12.94 -48.76 -37.06
CA HIS A 1060 13.29 -49.67 -38.15
C HIS A 1060 14.30 -49.04 -39.14
N SER A 1061 15.06 -48.04 -38.69
CA SER A 1061 16.10 -47.40 -39.50
C SER A 1061 17.49 -47.97 -39.26
N ASN A 1062 18.47 -47.48 -40.03
CA ASN A 1062 19.89 -47.74 -39.82
C ASN A 1062 20.53 -46.91 -38.69
N GLY A 1063 19.75 -46.12 -37.94
CA GLY A 1063 20.14 -45.41 -36.72
C GLY A 1063 21.26 -44.36 -36.85
N ARG A 1064 21.82 -44.17 -38.05
CA ARG A 1064 23.04 -43.37 -38.29
C ARG A 1064 22.87 -41.91 -37.90
N VAL A 1065 23.85 -41.39 -37.17
CA VAL A 1065 23.98 -39.96 -36.86
C VAL A 1065 24.91 -39.29 -37.87
N GLY A 1066 24.48 -38.16 -38.45
CA GLY A 1066 25.30 -37.37 -39.39
C GLY A 1066 25.47 -37.97 -40.80
N GLY A 1067 24.64 -38.95 -41.18
CA GLY A 1067 24.51 -39.48 -42.53
C GLY A 1067 23.04 -39.80 -42.83
N PRO A 1068 22.68 -40.19 -44.08
CA PRO A 1068 21.31 -40.50 -44.42
C PRO A 1068 20.80 -41.70 -43.62
N LEU A 1069 19.71 -41.48 -42.88
CA LEU A 1069 18.93 -42.57 -42.29
C LEU A 1069 18.28 -43.38 -43.41
N ALA A 1070 18.61 -44.66 -43.47
CA ALA A 1070 17.93 -45.62 -44.33
C ALA A 1070 16.87 -46.34 -43.48
N TYR A 1071 15.62 -46.32 -43.94
CA TYR A 1071 14.50 -46.95 -43.25
C TYR A 1071 14.20 -48.30 -43.91
N ALA A 1072 14.15 -49.37 -43.12
CA ALA A 1072 13.70 -50.68 -43.55
C ALA A 1072 12.19 -50.81 -43.32
N THR A 1073 11.53 -51.61 -44.15
CA THR A 1073 10.15 -52.02 -43.91
C THR A 1073 10.11 -52.97 -42.72
N SER A 1074 9.25 -52.70 -41.74
CA SER A 1074 9.04 -53.58 -40.59
C SER A 1074 8.49 -54.96 -41.01
N PRO A 1075 8.62 -55.98 -40.15
CA PRO A 1075 7.73 -57.13 -40.16
C PRO A 1075 6.26 -56.71 -40.14
N ASP A 1076 5.38 -57.63 -40.51
CA ASP A 1076 3.95 -57.46 -40.30
C ASP A 1076 3.61 -57.47 -38.80
N TRP A 1077 2.94 -56.41 -38.36
CA TRP A 1077 2.48 -56.22 -36.98
C TRP A 1077 1.60 -57.37 -36.45
N TYR A 1078 0.87 -58.04 -37.35
CA TYR A 1078 -0.02 -59.15 -37.05
C TYR A 1078 0.60 -60.53 -37.31
N ASN A 1079 1.80 -60.60 -37.91
CA ASN A 1079 2.55 -61.84 -38.15
C ASN A 1079 4.04 -61.67 -37.82
N ALA A 1080 4.36 -61.75 -36.52
CA ALA A 1080 5.68 -61.43 -35.97
C ALA A 1080 6.80 -62.46 -36.23
N ALA A 1081 6.57 -63.49 -37.05
CA ALA A 1081 7.53 -64.60 -37.27
C ALA A 1081 8.70 -64.28 -38.23
N ALA A 1082 8.85 -63.03 -38.68
CA ALA A 1082 9.62 -62.70 -39.90
C ALA A 1082 11.16 -62.50 -39.74
N TYR A 1083 11.73 -62.60 -38.54
CA TYR A 1083 13.17 -62.34 -38.34
C TYR A 1083 14.01 -63.63 -38.44
N THR A 1084 14.37 -64.01 -39.67
CA THR A 1084 15.31 -65.12 -39.96
C THR A 1084 16.73 -64.60 -40.23
N GLY A 1085 17.71 -65.01 -39.42
CA GLY A 1085 19.12 -64.67 -39.61
C GLY A 1085 19.68 -63.72 -38.55
N ASP A 1086 20.72 -62.95 -38.91
CA ASP A 1086 21.34 -61.97 -38.02
C ASP A 1086 20.46 -60.73 -37.82
N ARG A 1087 20.08 -60.49 -36.57
CA ARG A 1087 19.20 -59.38 -36.15
C ARG A 1087 19.90 -58.01 -36.26
N CYS A 1088 21.22 -57.96 -36.14
CA CYS A 1088 22.00 -56.71 -36.24
C CYS A 1088 22.10 -56.25 -37.71
N ALA A 1089 22.43 -57.18 -38.62
CA ALA A 1089 22.48 -56.92 -40.05
C ALA A 1089 21.19 -56.35 -40.64
N MET A 1090 20.01 -56.77 -40.15
CA MET A 1090 18.72 -56.32 -40.68
C MET A 1090 18.42 -54.82 -40.45
N CYS A 1091 19.14 -54.15 -39.53
CA CYS A 1091 18.98 -52.72 -39.32
C CYS A 1091 20.24 -51.93 -39.72
N HIS A 1092 21.42 -52.29 -39.22
CA HIS A 1092 22.62 -51.43 -39.33
C HIS A 1092 23.82 -52.13 -40.01
N GLY A 1093 23.78 -53.45 -40.19
CA GLY A 1093 24.96 -54.27 -40.50
C GLY A 1093 25.55 -54.91 -39.25
N ASN A 1094 26.29 -56.01 -39.42
CA ASN A 1094 26.98 -56.70 -38.31
C ASN A 1094 28.22 -55.90 -37.80
N ALA A 1095 28.70 -55.00 -38.64
CA ALA A 1095 29.36 -53.75 -38.26
C ALA A 1095 28.76 -52.64 -39.13
N PRO A 1096 28.37 -51.47 -38.57
CA PRO A 1096 27.86 -50.37 -39.39
C PRO A 1096 28.88 -49.94 -40.44
N ALA A 1097 28.50 -49.88 -41.71
CA ALA A 1097 29.37 -49.43 -42.80
C ALA A 1097 29.66 -47.91 -42.71
N THR A 1098 30.48 -47.51 -41.74
CA THR A 1098 31.03 -46.16 -41.50
C THR A 1098 32.56 -46.24 -41.47
N GLY A 1099 33.25 -45.12 -41.72
CA GLY A 1099 34.72 -45.09 -41.82
C GLY A 1099 35.42 -45.65 -40.58
N ALA A 1100 34.96 -45.27 -39.39
CA ALA A 1100 35.49 -45.77 -38.11
C ALA A 1100 35.39 -47.29 -37.95
N HIS A 1101 34.24 -47.91 -38.27
CA HIS A 1101 34.11 -49.36 -38.17
C HIS A 1101 35.02 -50.05 -39.18
N ALA A 1102 35.13 -49.57 -40.42
CA ALA A 1102 36.06 -50.12 -41.39
C ALA A 1102 37.54 -50.03 -40.93
N ALA A 1103 37.90 -49.03 -40.13
CA ALA A 1103 39.24 -48.89 -39.55
C ALA A 1103 39.52 -49.83 -38.35
N HIS A 1104 38.48 -50.40 -37.71
CA HIS A 1104 38.59 -51.23 -36.51
C HIS A 1104 38.04 -52.67 -36.68
N ALA A 1105 37.34 -52.98 -37.78
CA ALA A 1105 36.65 -54.26 -38.03
C ALA A 1105 37.57 -55.48 -38.18
N VAL A 1106 38.88 -55.27 -38.27
CA VAL A 1106 39.88 -56.34 -38.17
C VAL A 1106 40.96 -55.86 -37.21
N GLY A 1107 41.03 -56.49 -36.04
CA GLY A 1107 41.83 -56.01 -34.91
C GLY A 1107 43.32 -55.84 -35.22
N ILE A 1108 44.00 -55.01 -34.42
CA ILE A 1108 45.43 -54.76 -34.56
C ILE A 1108 46.17 -56.11 -34.46
N HIS A 1109 46.92 -56.48 -35.51
CA HIS A 1109 47.62 -57.77 -35.64
C HIS A 1109 46.72 -59.03 -35.63
N TYR A 1110 45.56 -58.99 -36.30
CA TYR A 1110 44.75 -60.19 -36.55
C TYR A 1110 45.50 -61.29 -37.32
N ASN A 1111 46.47 -60.91 -38.17
CA ASN A 1111 47.38 -61.83 -38.85
C ASN A 1111 48.68 -62.02 -38.05
N GLN A 1112 48.95 -63.29 -37.71
CA GLN A 1112 50.29 -63.86 -37.46
C GLN A 1112 51.23 -63.07 -36.52
N ILE A 1113 51.05 -63.23 -35.20
CA ILE A 1113 52.08 -62.85 -34.21
C ILE A 1113 53.01 -64.04 -33.99
N THR A 1114 54.29 -63.90 -34.36
CA THR A 1114 55.31 -64.93 -34.14
C THR A 1114 56.13 -64.69 -32.86
N ASP A 1115 56.56 -65.78 -32.22
CA ASP A 1115 57.53 -65.75 -31.12
C ASP A 1115 58.96 -65.41 -31.59
N ALA A 1116 59.95 -65.49 -30.69
CA ALA A 1116 61.35 -65.23 -31.06
C ALA A 1116 61.98 -66.33 -31.96
N SER A 1117 61.29 -67.47 -32.12
CA SER A 1117 61.68 -68.62 -32.94
C SER A 1117 60.88 -68.73 -34.25
N GLY A 1118 59.96 -67.79 -34.51
CA GLY A 1118 59.13 -67.76 -35.72
C GLY A 1118 57.81 -68.52 -35.63
N ASN A 1119 57.46 -69.11 -34.48
CA ASN A 1119 56.22 -69.89 -34.35
C ASN A 1119 55.00 -68.98 -34.14
N LEU A 1120 53.90 -69.30 -34.81
CA LEU A 1120 52.62 -68.62 -34.65
C LEU A 1120 52.03 -68.86 -33.26
N ILE A 1121 51.91 -67.79 -32.46
CA ILE A 1121 51.13 -67.82 -31.23
C ILE A 1121 49.70 -67.37 -31.57
N LEU A 1122 48.71 -68.21 -31.26
CA LEU A 1122 47.29 -67.88 -31.32
C LEU A 1122 46.99 -66.70 -30.37
N GLY A 1123 46.93 -65.50 -30.93
CA GLY A 1123 46.81 -64.23 -30.19
C GLY A 1123 45.42 -63.60 -30.20
N HIS A 1124 44.37 -64.33 -30.62
CA HIS A 1124 42.99 -63.85 -30.66
C HIS A 1124 42.07 -64.91 -30.03
N GLY A 1125 41.26 -64.52 -29.05
CA GLY A 1125 40.29 -65.40 -28.38
C GLY A 1125 40.57 -65.75 -26.91
N ASP A 1126 41.72 -65.37 -26.34
CA ASP A 1126 41.99 -65.47 -24.90
C ASP A 1126 42.11 -64.07 -24.28
N GLU A 1127 41.05 -63.66 -23.57
CA GLU A 1127 40.94 -62.35 -22.93
C GLU A 1127 42.01 -62.08 -21.86
N THR A 1128 42.62 -63.13 -21.28
CA THR A 1128 43.70 -63.00 -20.30
C THR A 1128 45.04 -62.58 -20.93
N GLN A 1129 45.13 -62.68 -22.25
CA GLN A 1129 46.36 -62.59 -23.02
C GLN A 1129 46.29 -61.59 -24.18
N SER A 1130 45.09 -61.32 -24.72
CA SER A 1130 44.87 -60.41 -25.83
C SER A 1130 43.41 -59.94 -25.89
N THR A 1131 43.18 -58.63 -25.91
CA THR A 1131 41.83 -58.06 -25.96
C THR A 1131 41.29 -58.04 -27.39
N THR A 1132 40.26 -58.84 -27.69
CA THR A 1132 39.56 -58.81 -28.98
C THR A 1132 38.64 -57.60 -29.07
N ILE A 1133 38.76 -56.81 -30.14
CA ILE A 1133 37.91 -55.64 -30.39
C ILE A 1133 36.53 -56.09 -30.89
N ASN A 1134 35.48 -55.79 -30.12
CA ASN A 1134 34.08 -56.00 -30.49
C ASN A 1134 33.20 -54.83 -29.97
N CYS A 1135 31.92 -54.82 -30.33
CA CYS A 1135 30.97 -53.75 -30.01
C CYS A 1135 30.90 -53.41 -28.52
N ASP A 1136 30.99 -54.40 -27.63
CA ASP A 1136 30.95 -54.21 -26.18
C ASP A 1136 32.17 -53.47 -25.61
N LEU A 1137 33.27 -53.30 -26.38
CA LEU A 1137 34.40 -52.47 -25.95
C LEU A 1137 34.12 -50.98 -26.10
N CYS A 1138 33.36 -50.56 -27.11
CA CYS A 1138 33.14 -49.16 -27.47
C CYS A 1138 31.69 -48.70 -27.19
N HIS A 1139 30.76 -49.64 -27.07
CA HIS A 1139 29.34 -49.43 -26.77
C HIS A 1139 28.96 -50.24 -25.52
N SER A 1140 29.82 -50.28 -24.50
CA SER A 1140 29.70 -51.18 -23.33
C SER A 1140 28.41 -51.02 -22.51
N VAL A 1141 27.76 -49.85 -22.59
CA VAL A 1141 26.45 -49.59 -21.99
C VAL A 1141 25.29 -50.12 -22.83
N THR A 1142 25.47 -50.22 -24.15
CA THR A 1142 24.44 -50.68 -25.10
C THR A 1142 24.55 -52.17 -25.40
N VAL A 1143 25.77 -52.70 -25.51
CA VAL A 1143 26.08 -54.11 -25.80
C VAL A 1143 26.95 -54.64 -24.67
N THR A 1144 26.44 -55.63 -23.93
CA THR A 1144 27.04 -56.05 -22.65
C THR A 1144 27.87 -57.33 -22.74
N ASN A 1145 27.95 -57.98 -23.91
CA ASN A 1145 28.78 -59.17 -24.16
C ASN A 1145 29.44 -59.16 -25.54
N PHE A 1146 30.47 -59.99 -25.70
CA PHE A 1146 31.31 -60.05 -26.89
C PHE A 1146 30.77 -61.00 -27.99
N ASN A 1147 29.49 -61.37 -27.95
CA ASN A 1147 28.95 -62.39 -28.85
C ASN A 1147 28.61 -61.76 -30.22
N ASN A 1148 29.45 -62.00 -31.24
CA ASN A 1148 29.23 -61.54 -32.62
C ASN A 1148 29.77 -62.59 -33.61
N ASP A 1149 28.95 -63.60 -33.93
CA ASP A 1149 29.37 -64.85 -34.60
C ASP A 1149 28.90 -64.99 -36.05
N ASN A 1150 27.90 -64.23 -36.49
CA ASN A 1150 27.38 -64.27 -37.87
C ASN A 1150 28.20 -63.45 -38.89
N ASN A 1151 29.40 -62.99 -38.52
CA ASN A 1151 30.35 -62.44 -39.49
C ASN A 1151 31.03 -63.60 -40.25
N ALA A 1152 31.01 -63.55 -41.59
CA ALA A 1152 31.64 -64.55 -42.45
C ALA A 1152 33.15 -64.74 -42.18
N THR A 1153 33.83 -63.72 -41.64
CA THR A 1153 35.25 -63.80 -41.24
C THR A 1153 35.46 -64.64 -39.97
N CYS A 1154 34.47 -64.74 -39.08
CA CYS A 1154 34.58 -65.39 -37.77
C CYS A 1154 33.97 -66.79 -37.75
N GLY A 1155 32.90 -67.02 -38.52
CA GLY A 1155 32.16 -68.29 -38.56
C GLY A 1155 32.94 -69.51 -39.04
N SER A 1156 34.09 -69.32 -39.71
CA SER A 1156 35.01 -70.40 -40.10
C SER A 1156 35.87 -70.92 -38.95
N CYS A 1157 36.07 -70.13 -37.88
CA CYS A 1157 36.87 -70.48 -36.71
C CYS A 1157 36.02 -70.81 -35.48
N HIS A 1158 34.83 -70.20 -35.34
CA HIS A 1158 33.93 -70.38 -34.20
C HIS A 1158 32.75 -71.31 -34.54
N VAL A 1159 33.03 -72.61 -34.64
CA VAL A 1159 32.04 -73.66 -34.95
C VAL A 1159 31.38 -74.23 -33.69
N ALA A 1160 30.13 -74.67 -33.81
CA ALA A 1160 29.39 -75.26 -32.70
C ALA A 1160 30.02 -76.59 -32.24
N GLY A 1161 30.22 -76.74 -30.93
CA GLY A 1161 30.81 -77.93 -30.32
C GLY A 1161 32.31 -77.84 -30.00
N ASN A 1162 32.99 -76.73 -30.31
CA ASN A 1162 34.38 -76.49 -29.90
C ASN A 1162 34.44 -75.82 -28.51
N PRO A 1163 34.96 -76.49 -27.45
CA PRO A 1163 35.00 -75.91 -26.09
C PRO A 1163 36.01 -74.77 -25.91
N ALA A 1164 36.94 -74.58 -26.84
CA ALA A 1164 38.07 -73.66 -26.68
C ALA A 1164 37.81 -72.22 -27.19
N THR A 1165 36.58 -71.90 -27.65
CA THR A 1165 36.34 -70.72 -28.49
C THR A 1165 35.09 -69.89 -28.13
N GLY A 1166 34.68 -69.91 -26.86
CA GLY A 1166 33.62 -69.03 -26.33
C GLY A 1166 32.18 -69.34 -26.79
N PRO A 1167 31.16 -68.65 -26.23
CA PRO A 1167 29.76 -68.92 -26.53
C PRO A 1167 29.34 -68.34 -27.90
N LYS A 1168 28.75 -69.20 -28.73
CA LYS A 1168 27.96 -68.83 -29.91
C LYS A 1168 26.65 -68.15 -29.48
N GLY A 1169 26.22 -67.05 -30.13
CA GLY A 1169 24.92 -66.41 -29.83
C GLY A 1169 24.75 -64.95 -30.25
N THR A 1170 23.52 -64.46 -30.12
CA THR A 1170 23.16 -63.04 -30.32
C THR A 1170 23.77 -62.16 -29.21
N PRO A 1171 24.24 -60.93 -29.52
CA PRO A 1171 24.68 -60.00 -28.49
C PRO A 1171 23.54 -59.64 -27.53
N THR A 1172 23.86 -59.53 -26.24
CA THR A 1172 22.95 -59.00 -25.22
C THR A 1172 22.99 -57.49 -25.30
N VAL A 1173 21.82 -56.91 -25.54
CA VAL A 1173 21.63 -55.47 -25.77
C VAL A 1173 20.81 -54.90 -24.63
N ASP A 1174 21.33 -53.87 -23.95
CA ASP A 1174 20.57 -53.10 -22.98
C ASP A 1174 19.62 -52.16 -23.72
N LYS A 1175 18.32 -52.39 -23.55
CA LYS A 1175 17.27 -51.65 -24.27
C LYS A 1175 16.98 -50.26 -23.68
N THR A 1176 17.54 -49.89 -22.53
CA THR A 1176 17.56 -48.48 -22.07
C THR A 1176 18.44 -47.62 -23.01
N HIS A 1177 19.48 -48.24 -23.55
CA HIS A 1177 20.56 -47.65 -24.32
C HIS A 1177 20.39 -47.87 -25.84
N HIS A 1178 19.67 -48.92 -26.23
CA HIS A 1178 19.36 -49.23 -27.64
C HIS A 1178 17.97 -48.71 -28.05
N LEU A 1179 17.90 -48.00 -29.18
CA LEU A 1179 16.69 -47.28 -29.65
C LEU A 1179 16.19 -46.19 -28.68
N ASN A 1180 17.09 -45.45 -28.02
CA ASN A 1180 16.74 -44.28 -27.19
C ASN A 1180 16.87 -42.91 -27.92
N GLY A 1181 17.43 -42.91 -29.14
CA GLY A 1181 17.61 -41.72 -29.97
C GLY A 1181 18.93 -40.98 -29.75
N THR A 1182 19.82 -41.49 -28.91
CA THR A 1182 21.20 -41.00 -28.75
C THR A 1182 22.21 -42.01 -29.28
N LEU A 1183 23.38 -41.53 -29.72
CA LEU A 1183 24.53 -42.40 -30.01
C LEU A 1183 25.42 -42.42 -28.78
N GLU A 1184 25.53 -43.58 -28.16
CA GLU A 1184 26.31 -43.76 -26.94
C GLU A 1184 27.62 -44.48 -27.27
N VAL A 1185 28.73 -43.77 -27.14
CA VAL A 1185 30.08 -44.35 -27.16
C VAL A 1185 30.57 -44.36 -25.72
N ALA A 1186 30.67 -45.55 -25.14
CA ALA A 1186 31.06 -45.75 -23.76
C ALA A 1186 32.06 -46.91 -23.70
N PHE A 1187 33.31 -46.58 -23.37
CA PHE A 1187 34.40 -47.54 -23.39
C PHE A 1187 34.38 -48.47 -22.17
N LYS A 1188 34.58 -49.77 -22.40
CA LYS A 1188 34.53 -50.80 -21.36
C LYS A 1188 35.65 -50.62 -20.32
N GLY A 1189 35.34 -50.85 -19.04
CA GLY A 1189 36.27 -50.70 -17.92
C GLY A 1189 37.33 -51.80 -17.79
N ILE A 1190 37.99 -52.18 -18.87
CA ILE A 1190 39.06 -53.21 -18.89
C ILE A 1190 40.42 -52.57 -19.20
N ASN A 1191 41.51 -53.13 -18.66
CA ASN A 1191 42.85 -52.85 -19.17
C ASN A 1191 43.01 -53.57 -20.51
N MET A 1192 43.47 -52.86 -21.54
CA MET A 1192 43.73 -53.44 -22.86
C MET A 1192 44.96 -54.34 -22.78
N VAL A 1193 44.87 -55.56 -23.27
CA VAL A 1193 45.96 -56.54 -23.32
C VAL A 1193 46.38 -56.77 -24.76
N SER A 1194 47.69 -56.76 -25.02
CA SER A 1194 48.29 -56.91 -26.34
C SER A 1194 49.41 -57.94 -26.34
N LYS A 1195 49.26 -58.96 -27.21
CA LYS A 1195 50.37 -59.86 -27.59
C LYS A 1195 51.45 -59.19 -28.44
N ALA A 1196 51.14 -58.06 -29.06
CA ALA A 1196 52.06 -57.34 -29.94
C ALA A 1196 53.00 -56.43 -29.12
N GLN A 1197 53.98 -57.05 -28.49
CA GLN A 1197 54.97 -56.37 -27.66
C GLN A 1197 56.06 -55.70 -28.51
N VAL A 1198 56.28 -54.39 -28.32
CA VAL A 1198 57.39 -53.66 -28.96
C VAL A 1198 58.76 -54.13 -28.45
N ARG A 1199 59.82 -54.02 -29.25
CA ARG A 1199 61.18 -54.47 -28.86
C ARG A 1199 61.63 -53.83 -27.53
N PRO A 1200 62.43 -54.51 -26.67
CA PRO A 1200 62.78 -53.99 -25.34
C PRO A 1200 63.42 -52.60 -25.34
N LEU A 1201 64.33 -52.34 -26.30
CA LEU A 1201 64.97 -51.02 -26.47
C LEU A 1201 63.96 -49.90 -26.78
N SER A 1202 62.86 -50.21 -27.48
CA SER A 1202 61.80 -49.26 -27.80
C SER A 1202 60.79 -49.10 -26.67
N PHE A 1203 60.63 -50.10 -25.80
CA PHE A 1203 59.58 -50.14 -24.77
C PHE A 1203 59.66 -48.97 -23.77
N GLY A 1204 60.86 -48.41 -23.53
CA GLY A 1204 61.01 -47.21 -22.71
C GLY A 1204 60.08 -46.06 -23.11
N GLN A 1205 59.88 -45.83 -24.41
CA GLN A 1205 58.99 -44.79 -24.95
C GLN A 1205 57.50 -45.05 -24.68
N TYR A 1206 57.09 -46.30 -24.45
CA TYR A 1206 55.71 -46.72 -24.25
C TYR A 1206 55.40 -47.08 -22.78
N SER A 1207 56.45 -47.20 -21.95
CA SER A 1207 56.38 -47.61 -20.54
C SER A 1207 55.58 -46.67 -19.64
N SER A 1208 55.28 -45.44 -20.07
CA SER A 1208 54.35 -44.53 -19.39
C SER A 1208 52.89 -44.96 -19.50
N ILE A 1209 52.54 -45.73 -20.54
CA ILE A 1209 51.16 -46.11 -20.90
C ILE A 1209 50.93 -47.61 -20.76
N TRP A 1210 51.95 -48.42 -21.02
CA TRP A 1210 51.91 -49.88 -20.99
C TRP A 1210 52.79 -50.44 -19.87
N THR A 1211 52.35 -51.57 -19.30
CA THR A 1211 53.13 -52.44 -18.42
C THR A 1211 53.42 -53.74 -19.16
N ARG A 1212 54.65 -54.24 -19.07
CA ARG A 1212 55.09 -55.49 -19.70
C ARG A 1212 55.20 -56.60 -18.67
N THR A 1213 54.72 -57.80 -18.99
CA THR A 1213 54.97 -59.00 -18.15
C THR A 1213 56.38 -59.53 -18.42
N THR A 1214 56.58 -60.14 -19.58
CA THR A 1214 57.86 -60.65 -20.10
C THR A 1214 57.87 -60.42 -21.61
N TYR A 1215 59.04 -60.24 -22.24
CA TYR A 1215 59.12 -60.00 -23.70
C TYR A 1215 59.29 -61.31 -24.47
N LYS A 1216 58.26 -61.71 -25.24
CA LYS A 1216 58.28 -62.87 -26.17
C LYS A 1216 58.89 -64.18 -25.62
N ALA A 1217 58.71 -64.46 -24.34
CA ALA A 1217 59.23 -65.63 -23.63
C ALA A 1217 58.23 -66.82 -23.53
N GLY A 1218 57.16 -66.82 -24.35
CA GLY A 1218 56.10 -67.84 -24.35
C GLY A 1218 54.71 -67.29 -23.97
N ALA A 1219 53.76 -68.17 -23.64
CA ALA A 1219 52.35 -67.82 -23.44
C ALA A 1219 52.10 -66.72 -22.37
N GLY A 1220 52.91 -66.63 -21.31
CA GLY A 1220 52.78 -65.54 -20.31
C GLY A 1220 53.18 -64.14 -20.79
N SER A 1221 53.69 -63.99 -22.02
CA SER A 1221 54.25 -62.74 -22.55
C SER A 1221 53.15 -61.87 -23.16
N TYR A 1222 52.91 -60.69 -22.60
CA TYR A 1222 52.02 -59.66 -23.16
C TYR A 1222 52.34 -58.29 -22.54
N ASP A 1223 51.88 -57.24 -23.19
CA ASP A 1223 51.83 -55.89 -22.61
C ASP A 1223 50.36 -55.56 -22.28
N PHE A 1224 50.11 -54.92 -21.14
CA PHE A 1224 48.76 -54.46 -20.76
C PHE A 1224 48.76 -52.97 -20.39
N SER A 1225 47.64 -52.27 -20.63
CA SER A 1225 47.55 -50.84 -20.38
C SER A 1225 47.53 -50.53 -18.88
N LYS A 1226 48.20 -49.42 -18.50
CA LYS A 1226 48.22 -48.91 -17.12
C LYS A 1226 46.92 -48.25 -16.69
N GLN A 1227 46.11 -47.81 -17.65
CA GLN A 1227 44.79 -47.24 -17.45
C GLN A 1227 43.76 -48.11 -18.17
N PRO A 1228 42.54 -48.25 -17.63
CA PRO A 1228 41.46 -48.98 -18.30
C PRO A 1228 40.97 -48.21 -19.52
N LEU A 1229 40.43 -48.90 -20.53
CA LEU A 1229 39.89 -48.28 -21.75
C LEU A 1229 38.77 -47.28 -21.43
N SER A 1230 38.05 -47.44 -20.32
CA SER A 1230 37.08 -46.45 -19.81
C SER A 1230 37.68 -45.09 -19.42
N SER A 1231 39.02 -44.92 -19.38
CA SER A 1231 39.66 -43.60 -19.26
C SER A 1231 39.75 -42.86 -20.60
N ALA A 1232 39.49 -43.53 -21.72
CA ALA A 1232 39.42 -42.91 -23.03
C ALA A 1232 38.18 -42.04 -23.16
N SER A 1233 38.28 -40.97 -23.95
CA SER A 1233 37.13 -40.14 -24.30
C SER A 1233 37.01 -39.97 -25.81
N PHE A 1234 35.77 -39.89 -26.29
CA PHE A 1234 35.44 -39.67 -27.70
C PHE A 1234 34.75 -38.31 -27.85
N ASP A 1235 35.34 -37.43 -28.65
CA ASP A 1235 34.69 -36.20 -29.08
C ASP A 1235 33.87 -36.45 -30.35
N ALA A 1236 32.55 -36.49 -30.18
CA ALA A 1236 31.60 -36.68 -31.28
C ALA A 1236 31.61 -35.53 -32.30
N THR A 1237 32.06 -34.33 -31.93
CA THR A 1237 32.07 -33.13 -32.79
C THR A 1237 33.32 -33.10 -33.66
N GLY A 1238 34.51 -33.14 -33.04
CA GLY A 1238 35.79 -33.18 -33.74
C GLY A 1238 36.16 -34.57 -34.29
N LYS A 1239 35.36 -35.61 -33.98
CA LYS A 1239 35.57 -37.01 -34.41
C LYS A 1239 36.97 -37.50 -34.03
N ASN A 1240 37.41 -37.23 -32.82
CA ASN A 1240 38.71 -37.65 -32.29
C ASN A 1240 38.52 -38.47 -31.02
N CYS A 1241 39.50 -39.32 -30.72
CA CYS A 1241 39.60 -39.99 -29.42
C CYS A 1241 40.85 -39.50 -28.68
N SER A 1242 40.77 -39.40 -27.37
CA SER A 1242 41.92 -39.09 -26.50
C SER A 1242 42.03 -40.11 -25.36
N ASN A 1243 43.21 -40.18 -24.74
CA ASN A 1243 43.53 -41.09 -23.62
C ASN A 1243 43.33 -42.59 -23.92
N VAL A 1244 43.39 -42.99 -25.20
CA VAL A 1244 43.32 -44.39 -25.63
C VAL A 1244 44.70 -45.04 -25.56
N ALA A 1245 44.85 -46.09 -24.74
CA ALA A 1245 46.11 -46.83 -24.61
C ALA A 1245 46.58 -47.46 -25.94
N CYS A 1246 45.65 -47.98 -26.75
CA CYS A 1246 45.93 -48.54 -28.09
C CYS A 1246 46.53 -47.56 -29.09
N HIS A 1247 46.35 -46.24 -28.88
CA HIS A 1247 46.97 -45.19 -29.70
C HIS A 1247 48.21 -44.59 -29.02
N ASN A 1248 48.74 -45.23 -27.99
CA ASN A 1248 49.91 -44.78 -27.22
C ASN A 1248 49.77 -43.32 -26.76
N GLY A 1249 48.56 -42.94 -26.32
CA GLY A 1249 48.26 -41.60 -25.82
C GLY A 1249 48.11 -40.52 -26.89
N LYS A 1250 48.26 -40.86 -28.18
CA LYS A 1250 47.97 -39.95 -29.29
C LYS A 1250 46.46 -39.85 -29.52
N SER A 1251 46.05 -38.77 -30.19
CA SER A 1251 44.64 -38.47 -30.46
C SER A 1251 44.31 -38.51 -31.97
N PRO A 1252 44.19 -39.71 -32.57
CA PRO A 1252 43.87 -39.84 -34.00
C PRO A 1252 42.42 -39.45 -34.30
N ASN A 1253 42.15 -39.12 -35.57
CA ASN A 1253 40.78 -38.94 -36.05
C ASN A 1253 40.09 -40.30 -36.23
N TRP A 1254 38.92 -40.45 -35.62
CA TRP A 1254 38.10 -41.66 -35.55
C TRP A 1254 37.71 -42.24 -36.91
N ASN A 1255 37.67 -41.43 -37.98
CA ASN A 1255 37.36 -41.88 -39.34
C ASN A 1255 38.58 -41.90 -40.28
N ALA A 1256 39.79 -41.57 -39.80
CA ALA A 1256 41.00 -41.62 -40.62
C ALA A 1256 41.61 -43.03 -40.65
N LYS A 1257 42.31 -43.34 -41.74
CA LYS A 1257 43.13 -44.55 -41.82
C LYS A 1257 44.39 -44.35 -40.98
N LEU A 1258 44.58 -45.17 -39.95
CA LEU A 1258 45.78 -45.16 -39.09
C LEU A 1258 47.06 -45.36 -39.92
N THR A 1259 48.08 -44.59 -39.58
CA THR A 1259 49.44 -44.66 -40.11
C THR A 1259 50.42 -45.01 -38.98
N CYS A 1260 51.65 -45.40 -39.32
CA CYS A 1260 52.64 -45.76 -38.31
C CYS A 1260 52.96 -44.63 -37.32
N VAL A 1261 52.89 -43.37 -37.78
CA VAL A 1261 53.13 -42.19 -36.93
C VAL A 1261 51.96 -41.88 -35.99
N ASP A 1262 50.80 -42.49 -36.16
CA ASP A 1262 49.68 -42.38 -35.21
C ASP A 1262 49.86 -43.27 -33.97
N CYS A 1263 50.79 -44.24 -34.04
CA CYS A 1263 51.13 -45.13 -32.92
C CYS A 1263 52.58 -44.95 -32.42
N HIS A 1264 53.52 -44.54 -33.28
CA HIS A 1264 54.94 -44.44 -32.95
C HIS A 1264 55.44 -43.00 -32.93
N SER A 1265 56.30 -42.65 -31.97
CA SER A 1265 56.97 -41.34 -31.87
C SER A 1265 58.01 -41.11 -32.97
N THR A 1266 58.65 -42.20 -33.40
CA THR A 1266 59.63 -42.27 -34.50
C THR A 1266 59.44 -43.61 -35.21
N LEU A 1267 59.65 -43.64 -36.53
CA LEU A 1267 59.69 -44.87 -37.33
C LEU A 1267 61.04 -45.59 -37.20
#